data_AF-A0AAU6ZDS5-F1
#
_entry.id   AF-A0AAU6ZDS5-F1
#
_cell.length_a   1.000
_cell.length_b   1.000
_cell.length_c   1.000
_cell.angle_alpha   90.00
_cell.angle_beta   90.00
_cell.angle_gamma   90.00
#
_symmetry.space_group_name_H-M   'P 1'
#
loop_
_entity.id
_entity.type
_entity.pdbx_description
1 polymer ?
#
loop_
_entity_poly.entity_id
_entity_poly.type
_entity_poly.pdbx_seq_one_letter_code
_entity_poly.pdbx_strand_id
1 'polypeptide(L)'
;MKHPQTVRRWARVLALGAAVALIAPAGGIPVFGGVAPAVADSGQEVTITESVDASGFVHPGIGVSADSLRNARSMVKAGTEPWKSYYAAMAETSFAARDFRSSNSSSIIDQPGTTAFNSQGVQSKLIRDAFGAYTQATLYVITGDPVYRENGMRIIRTWTNMDPAKYAYYPDAHIHSGVPLYRLVAAAEIFRSTSVPDGYTAYDLGWHDQDTSRLSTNLIVPMTETFLHTNWRYLNQHTYPLVGSIAGYIFTGNRDRYSEAVEWYTVNASTSRPEQNGSIAAQFPLISANDPLNPYGYSFVQHQEMGRDQAHAGDGINATGAIARFLTIQGTKVDPTAGTVSTAPNAVSPYKFLGNRLLMAANAFTGYMLGYDTPWIDTTGGPGRISEAYRGRIYNPIDELYNVYKYQLGVDVEREAPYVAELHAKADGPKFFWGVGAYNSWESNPDYSPEFWLSLPPSVAGQARPVATDAKVQMETRSSATDGKKLKVLNEDGRTYVQVNATGKGRTIAVRTLMYVSQSGYSPVGVQFRTNGPATLAIGKDQANRLSVPLPDTRGQWRYVTYDVDAEKLTGMSLGGENLAYFTVMSGAEDTQVDFDYVNLEAKTQLTIPQFPKDTTTPLIGLAGAELSRSLAATDAGGEALQYSAVGLPAGAGLDPATGQLTWAAPTTAVGEHTFQVTADDGISVATRPAKVIIAANRQAAVDTALTGFDPTAVYETPSFAAFEKVRAEVRSAIDTADDGGFLDQLVRLQDAVKALKLLTPRLASDGSIDYRGLVTTDPATVQPRNLLDGSFDTTTGDLRAPFTVDFGQGFQVSAKSFGIQARYNFANRSQGANVYGSRDGRTWTLLTERETTDTTASGFAMETIPVRADVAGQTFRYFKVQVDHPGVATDPAYPGISSFSEFHIQGERHEMAMAVSSLSISTSNPDKSLATNGDTVTFNAVANEPLSELKVVVEGQAAIATSADGINWKATAQLPNDVGYGRDVQFTVDYQTASGKTGTTITATTDNSRLALWNTAIQRVPVVQGWVNASTRAWPGTGTTQENAWKMFDHNTTTYTDTTTANGWVTVKPTDATRITADIVRVYPRAGFVTRGNGTVVQGSNDGGATWQTFLTITGMSAADWYAFSLPQRVDYAQVRVLDEHGGNTNLAEVEFLHHE
;
A
#
# COMPACT_ATOMS: atom_id res chain seq x y z
N MET A 1 45.46 -19.70 -11.81
CA MET A 1 44.52 -20.83 -11.69
C MET A 1 43.39 -20.38 -10.78
N LYS A 2 42.36 -19.72 -11.31
CA LYS A 2 41.01 -20.27 -11.60
C LYS A 2 40.36 -21.01 -10.41
N HIS A 3 39.70 -20.25 -9.53
CA HIS A 3 38.47 -20.66 -8.84
C HIS A 3 37.47 -19.49 -8.85
N PRO A 4 36.18 -19.72 -9.15
CA PRO A 4 35.22 -18.67 -9.45
C PRO A 4 34.40 -18.22 -8.23
N GLN A 5 34.12 -16.92 -8.17
CA GLN A 5 33.10 -16.33 -7.31
C GLN A 5 31.77 -16.23 -8.07
N THR A 6 30.69 -16.75 -7.49
CA THR A 6 29.31 -16.44 -7.91
C THR A 6 28.49 -16.12 -6.67
N VAL A 7 28.26 -14.83 -6.44
CA VAL A 7 27.22 -14.31 -5.53
C VAL A 7 26.09 -13.80 -6.43
N ARG A 8 24.95 -14.50 -6.46
CA ARG A 8 23.73 -14.04 -7.14
C ARG A 8 22.77 -13.43 -6.12
N ARG A 9 22.49 -12.14 -6.35
CA ARG A 9 21.46 -11.33 -5.70
C ARG A 9 20.06 -11.91 -5.96
N TRP A 10 19.24 -12.00 -4.93
CA TRP A 10 17.78 -12.19 -5.03
C TRP A 10 17.12 -10.99 -4.36
N ALA A 11 16.52 -10.12 -5.17
CA ALA A 11 15.62 -9.06 -4.71
C ALA A 11 14.23 -9.68 -4.46
N ARG A 12 13.69 -9.50 -3.26
CA ARG A 12 12.32 -9.90 -2.90
C ARG A 12 11.45 -8.64 -2.84
N VAL A 13 10.37 -8.64 -3.62
CA VAL A 13 9.32 -7.63 -3.63
C VAL A 13 8.25 -8.03 -2.60
N LEU A 14 7.89 -7.07 -1.75
CA LEU A 14 6.85 -7.10 -0.71
C LEU A 14 5.98 -5.86 -0.95
N ALA A 15 4.65 -6.01 -1.13
CA ALA A 15 3.68 -4.93 -0.88
C ALA A 15 2.21 -5.40 -0.98
N LEU A 16 1.48 -5.13 0.12
CA LEU A 16 0.11 -4.62 0.27
C LEU A 16 -1.09 -5.34 -0.39
N GLY A 17 -1.95 -5.88 0.47
CA GLY A 17 -3.39 -5.91 0.26
C GLY A 17 -3.99 -4.54 0.61
N ALA A 18 -4.21 -3.72 -0.41
CA ALA A 18 -5.17 -2.63 -0.41
C ALA A 18 -6.33 -3.05 -1.33
N ALA A 19 -7.48 -2.39 -1.21
CA ALA A 19 -8.58 -2.45 -2.18
C ALA A 19 -8.02 -2.58 -3.60
N VAL A 20 -8.58 -3.51 -4.39
CA VAL A 20 -8.20 -3.74 -5.78
C VAL A 20 -8.57 -2.51 -6.61
N ALA A 21 -7.76 -1.46 -6.51
CA ALA A 21 -7.40 -0.68 -7.67
C ALA A 21 -6.61 -1.66 -8.55
N LEU A 22 -7.10 -1.94 -9.75
CA LEU A 22 -6.41 -2.74 -10.75
C LEU A 22 -4.98 -2.23 -10.94
N ILE A 23 -4.02 -2.83 -10.23
CA ILE A 23 -2.61 -2.77 -10.58
C ILE A 23 -2.50 -3.65 -11.82
N ALA A 24 -2.60 -3.02 -13.00
CA ALA A 24 -2.03 -3.62 -14.19
C ALA A 24 -0.57 -3.95 -13.86
N PRO A 25 -0.09 -5.21 -14.04
CA PRO A 25 1.30 -5.51 -13.78
C PRO A 25 2.14 -4.59 -14.66
N ALA A 26 3.18 -4.01 -14.07
CA ALA A 26 4.27 -3.37 -14.79
C ALA A 26 4.91 -4.40 -15.74
N GLY A 27 4.29 -4.59 -16.90
CA GLY A 27 4.94 -5.18 -18.06
C GLY A 27 6.18 -4.33 -18.30
N GLY A 28 7.34 -4.99 -18.42
CA GLY A 28 8.62 -4.32 -18.61
C GLY A 28 8.49 -3.23 -19.67
N ILE A 29 9.20 -2.11 -19.43
CA ILE A 29 9.32 -0.95 -20.30
C ILE A 29 9.07 -1.39 -21.75
N PRO A 30 7.90 -1.08 -22.35
CA PRO A 30 7.87 -1.05 -23.78
C PRO A 30 8.83 0.09 -24.09
N VAL A 31 10.00 -0.27 -24.61
CA VAL A 31 10.71 0.66 -25.48
C VAL A 31 9.62 1.17 -26.40
N PHE A 32 9.34 2.48 -26.36
CA PHE A 32 8.42 3.14 -27.28
C PHE A 32 9.01 2.97 -28.69
N GLY A 33 8.92 1.76 -29.24
CA GLY A 33 9.08 1.51 -30.65
C GLY A 33 7.94 2.27 -31.26
N GLY A 34 8.25 3.37 -31.94
CA GLY A 34 7.27 4.24 -32.55
C GLY A 34 6.27 3.41 -33.31
N VAL A 35 5.08 3.24 -32.72
CA VAL A 35 3.92 2.83 -33.51
C VAL A 35 3.72 4.00 -34.44
N ALA A 36 3.81 3.74 -35.74
CA ALA A 36 3.61 4.76 -36.75
C ALA A 36 2.33 5.54 -36.38
N PRO A 37 2.36 6.88 -36.40
CA PRO A 37 1.16 7.66 -36.16
C PRO A 37 0.06 7.12 -37.07
N ALA A 38 -1.19 7.14 -36.60
CA ALA A 38 -2.34 6.90 -37.46
C ALA A 38 -2.38 7.97 -38.56
N VAL A 39 -1.58 7.75 -39.62
CA VAL A 39 -1.54 8.56 -40.82
C VAL A 39 -2.38 7.83 -41.84
N ALA A 40 -3.61 8.31 -41.96
CA ALA A 40 -4.28 8.66 -43.21
C ALA A 40 -5.77 8.74 -42.90
N ASP A 41 -6.35 9.94 -42.97
CA ASP A 41 -7.77 10.16 -43.24
C ASP A 41 -8.08 9.43 -44.56
N SER A 42 -8.45 8.15 -44.45
CA SER A 42 -8.63 7.20 -45.57
C SER A 42 -10.07 6.68 -45.64
N GLY A 43 -10.89 7.03 -44.65
CA GLY A 43 -12.29 6.64 -44.55
C GLY A 43 -13.24 7.63 -45.24
N GLN A 44 -14.39 7.11 -45.65
CA GLN A 44 -15.52 7.93 -46.10
C GLN A 44 -15.99 8.87 -44.97
N GLU A 45 -16.68 9.95 -45.34
CA GLU A 45 -17.26 10.87 -44.38
C GLU A 45 -18.32 10.18 -43.52
N VAL A 46 -18.09 10.12 -42.20
CA VAL A 46 -19.05 9.57 -41.24
C VAL A 46 -20.15 10.59 -40.98
N THR A 47 -21.37 10.25 -41.38
CA THR A 47 -22.57 11.00 -41.02
C THR A 47 -23.07 10.52 -39.67
N ILE A 48 -23.31 11.43 -38.74
CA ILE A 48 -23.92 11.15 -37.42
C ILE A 48 -25.37 11.60 -37.45
N THR A 49 -26.30 10.65 -37.35
CA THR A 49 -27.74 10.88 -37.32
C THR A 49 -28.23 10.95 -35.88
N GLU A 50 -28.79 12.11 -35.52
CA GLU A 50 -29.48 12.26 -34.24
C GLU A 50 -30.94 11.80 -34.39
N SER A 51 -31.46 11.12 -33.38
CA SER A 51 -32.86 10.68 -33.33
C SER A 51 -33.40 10.77 -31.91
N VAL A 52 -34.72 10.91 -31.79
CA VAL A 52 -35.43 10.78 -30.51
C VAL A 52 -36.31 9.53 -30.59
N ASP A 53 -36.16 8.62 -29.63
CA ASP A 53 -36.95 7.39 -29.60
C ASP A 53 -38.40 7.63 -29.13
N ALA A 54 -39.22 6.59 -29.15
CA ALA A 54 -40.62 6.66 -28.72
C ALA A 54 -40.78 6.98 -27.21
N SER A 55 -39.73 6.74 -26.42
CA SER A 55 -39.67 7.06 -24.98
C SER A 55 -39.15 8.48 -24.71
N GLY A 56 -38.79 9.23 -25.75
CA GLY A 56 -38.33 10.61 -25.68
C GLY A 56 -36.83 10.76 -25.36
N PHE A 57 -36.03 9.70 -25.49
CA PHE A 57 -34.58 9.77 -25.32
C PHE A 57 -33.87 10.15 -26.62
N VAL A 58 -32.86 11.00 -26.52
CA VAL A 58 -32.01 11.46 -27.63
C VAL A 58 -30.86 10.47 -27.84
N HIS A 59 -30.61 10.11 -29.10
CA HIS A 59 -29.57 9.17 -29.52
C HIS A 59 -28.74 9.71 -30.69
N PRO A 60 -27.39 9.58 -30.67
CA PRO A 60 -26.59 9.15 -29.52
C PRO A 60 -26.66 10.19 -28.40
N GLY A 61 -26.75 9.73 -27.16
CA GLY A 61 -26.94 10.62 -26.01
C GLY A 61 -26.48 10.05 -24.67
N ILE A 62 -25.73 8.94 -24.69
CA ILE A 62 -25.07 8.34 -23.54
C ILE A 62 -23.61 8.79 -23.53
N GLY A 63 -23.24 9.61 -22.53
CA GLY A 63 -21.88 10.15 -22.38
C GLY A 63 -21.56 11.34 -23.27
N VAL A 64 -21.89 11.28 -24.56
CA VAL A 64 -21.63 12.31 -25.57
C VAL A 64 -22.85 12.52 -26.48
N SER A 65 -23.11 13.75 -26.89
CA SER A 65 -24.18 14.06 -27.85
C SER A 65 -23.69 13.98 -29.31
N ALA A 66 -24.62 13.93 -30.26
CA ALA A 66 -24.28 14.02 -31.69
C ALA A 66 -23.47 15.29 -32.02
N ASP A 67 -23.85 16.43 -31.45
CA ASP A 67 -23.15 17.70 -31.66
C ASP A 67 -21.75 17.70 -31.06
N SER A 68 -21.56 17.13 -29.87
CA SER A 68 -20.22 16.96 -29.28
C SER A 68 -19.31 16.12 -30.19
N LEU A 69 -19.83 15.01 -30.73
CA LEU A 69 -19.09 14.15 -31.66
C LEU A 69 -18.74 14.87 -32.97
N ARG A 70 -19.69 15.61 -33.56
CA ARG A 70 -19.45 16.42 -34.77
C ARG A 70 -18.39 17.49 -34.51
N ASN A 71 -18.49 18.20 -33.39
CA ASN A 71 -17.52 19.22 -33.00
C ASN A 71 -16.13 18.62 -32.78
N ALA A 72 -16.01 17.55 -31.99
CA ALA A 72 -14.74 16.88 -31.75
C ALA A 72 -14.09 16.39 -33.05
N ARG A 73 -14.85 15.75 -33.95
CA ARG A 73 -14.36 15.35 -35.29
C ARG A 73 -13.86 16.56 -36.07
N SER A 74 -14.64 17.65 -36.13
CA SER A 74 -14.26 18.88 -36.84
C SER A 74 -12.97 19.48 -36.28
N MET A 75 -12.86 19.62 -34.95
CA MET A 75 -11.70 20.19 -34.27
C MET A 75 -10.45 19.32 -34.43
N VAL A 76 -10.56 18.00 -34.35
CA VAL A 76 -9.44 17.08 -34.62
C VAL A 76 -8.97 17.21 -36.07
N LYS A 77 -9.89 17.20 -37.05
CA LYS A 77 -9.55 17.36 -38.47
C LYS A 77 -8.92 18.71 -38.79
N ALA A 78 -9.34 19.76 -38.09
CA ALA A 78 -8.74 21.09 -38.21
C ALA A 78 -7.38 21.23 -37.49
N GLY A 79 -6.97 20.23 -36.69
CA GLY A 79 -5.74 20.31 -35.89
C GLY A 79 -5.85 21.30 -34.72
N THR A 80 -7.05 21.53 -34.20
CA THR A 80 -7.33 22.51 -33.15
C THR A 80 -7.06 21.94 -31.76
N GLU A 81 -6.29 22.68 -30.94
CA GLU A 81 -6.11 22.36 -29.53
C GLU A 81 -7.36 22.71 -28.69
N PRO A 82 -7.67 21.95 -27.62
CA PRO A 82 -6.94 20.79 -27.13
C PRO A 82 -7.32 19.45 -27.80
N TRP A 83 -8.36 19.39 -28.64
CA TRP A 83 -8.84 18.13 -29.25
C TRP A 83 -7.75 17.37 -29.99
N LYS A 84 -6.89 18.07 -30.74
CA LYS A 84 -5.76 17.49 -31.45
C LYS A 84 -4.86 16.65 -30.54
N SER A 85 -4.44 17.20 -29.40
CA SER A 85 -3.46 16.54 -28.52
C SER A 85 -4.09 15.41 -27.70
N TYR A 86 -5.34 15.54 -27.27
CA TYR A 86 -6.08 14.42 -26.65
C TYR A 86 -6.36 13.29 -27.63
N TYR A 87 -6.72 13.59 -28.88
CA TYR A 87 -6.86 12.57 -29.93
C TYR A 87 -5.54 11.84 -30.19
N ALA A 88 -4.42 12.57 -30.31
CA ALA A 88 -3.11 11.98 -30.51
C ALA A 88 -2.73 11.03 -29.36
N ALA A 89 -2.97 11.42 -28.11
CA ALA A 89 -2.73 10.53 -26.97
C ALA A 89 -3.63 9.28 -27.00
N MET A 90 -4.93 9.41 -27.27
CA MET A 90 -5.81 8.24 -27.41
C MET A 90 -5.32 7.28 -28.50
N ALA A 91 -4.89 7.80 -29.66
CA ALA A 91 -4.44 7.00 -30.80
C ALA A 91 -3.13 6.22 -30.54
N GLU A 92 -2.37 6.56 -29.50
CA GLU A 92 -1.16 5.83 -29.09
C GLU A 92 -1.45 4.64 -28.16
N THR A 93 -2.66 4.53 -27.62
CA THR A 93 -3.00 3.47 -26.66
C THR A 93 -3.17 2.12 -27.34
N SER A 94 -2.99 1.03 -26.59
CA SER A 94 -3.23 -0.33 -27.09
C SER A 94 -4.69 -0.56 -27.52
N PHE A 95 -5.62 0.24 -26.99
CA PHE A 95 -7.04 0.23 -27.38
C PHE A 95 -7.30 0.84 -28.76
N ALA A 96 -6.35 1.60 -29.31
CA ALA A 96 -6.41 2.14 -30.67
C ALA A 96 -5.82 1.20 -31.73
N ALA A 97 -5.36 0.01 -31.33
CA ALA A 97 -4.81 -0.98 -32.25
C ALA A 97 -5.86 -1.41 -33.30
N ARG A 98 -5.43 -1.52 -34.56
CA ARG A 98 -6.30 -1.94 -35.68
C ARG A 98 -6.69 -3.42 -35.60
N ASP A 99 -5.94 -4.22 -34.87
CA ASP A 99 -6.18 -5.65 -34.63
C ASP A 99 -6.76 -5.92 -33.23
N PHE A 100 -7.30 -4.90 -32.55
CA PHE A 100 -7.88 -5.07 -31.21
C PHE A 100 -9.02 -6.09 -31.21
N ARG A 101 -9.00 -7.03 -30.26
CA ARG A 101 -10.01 -8.11 -30.10
C ARG A 101 -10.53 -8.18 -28.68
N SER A 102 -11.76 -8.70 -28.55
CA SER A 102 -12.40 -9.00 -27.28
C SER A 102 -11.58 -10.01 -26.47
N SER A 103 -11.39 -9.74 -25.19
CA SER A 103 -10.80 -10.66 -24.22
C SER A 103 -11.76 -11.76 -23.77
N ASN A 104 -13.04 -11.62 -24.12
CA ASN A 104 -14.05 -12.66 -23.98
C ASN A 104 -14.37 -13.35 -25.32
N SER A 105 -13.55 -13.26 -26.37
CA SER A 105 -13.85 -14.00 -27.62
C SER A 105 -13.58 -15.50 -27.51
N SER A 106 -14.40 -16.33 -28.17
CA SER A 106 -14.08 -17.72 -28.49
C SER A 106 -13.36 -17.83 -29.85
N SER A 107 -13.13 -19.06 -30.32
CA SER A 107 -12.66 -19.31 -31.69
C SER A 107 -13.73 -19.06 -32.77
N ILE A 108 -15.00 -18.92 -32.37
CA ILE A 108 -16.12 -18.63 -33.26
C ILE A 108 -16.40 -17.13 -33.22
N ILE A 109 -16.55 -16.52 -34.41
CA ILE A 109 -16.85 -15.09 -34.57
C ILE A 109 -18.11 -14.74 -33.77
N ASP A 110 -18.04 -13.61 -33.05
CA ASP A 110 -19.10 -13.04 -32.22
C ASP A 110 -19.58 -13.95 -31.08
N GLN A 111 -18.90 -15.06 -30.78
CA GLN A 111 -19.26 -15.95 -29.68
C GLN A 111 -18.33 -15.75 -28.50
N PRO A 112 -18.88 -15.64 -27.27
CA PRO A 112 -18.05 -15.42 -26.10
C PRO A 112 -17.34 -16.70 -25.67
N GLY A 113 -16.14 -16.57 -25.11
CA GLY A 113 -15.38 -17.65 -24.49
C GLY A 113 -15.97 -18.12 -23.17
N THR A 114 -16.71 -17.25 -22.46
CA THR A 114 -17.61 -17.61 -21.37
C THR A 114 -18.93 -16.88 -21.50
N THR A 115 -20.04 -17.59 -21.30
CA THR A 115 -21.40 -17.03 -21.33
C THR A 115 -21.93 -16.66 -19.94
N ALA A 116 -21.21 -17.01 -18.87
CA ALA A 116 -21.57 -16.68 -17.48
C ALA A 116 -20.90 -15.38 -17.02
N PHE A 117 -21.62 -14.56 -16.27
CA PHE A 117 -21.09 -13.37 -15.59
C PHE A 117 -21.32 -13.50 -14.08
N ASN A 118 -20.34 -14.10 -13.40
CA ASN A 118 -20.44 -14.46 -11.98
C ASN A 118 -19.12 -14.35 -11.21
N SER A 119 -18.12 -13.63 -11.74
CA SER A 119 -16.80 -13.52 -11.11
C SER A 119 -16.05 -12.25 -11.52
N GLN A 120 -15.09 -11.86 -10.68
CA GLN A 120 -14.15 -10.75 -10.95
C GLN A 120 -13.32 -10.98 -12.24
N GLY A 121 -13.04 -12.24 -12.60
CA GLY A 121 -12.32 -12.56 -13.83
C GLY A 121 -13.10 -12.20 -15.11
N VAL A 122 -14.43 -12.38 -15.11
CA VAL A 122 -15.29 -11.99 -16.24
C VAL A 122 -15.50 -10.48 -16.26
N GLN A 123 -15.66 -9.88 -15.08
CA GLN A 123 -15.73 -8.43 -14.88
C GLN A 123 -14.49 -7.72 -15.47
N SER A 124 -13.28 -8.24 -15.23
CA SER A 124 -12.04 -7.67 -15.76
C SER A 124 -11.98 -7.71 -17.30
N LYS A 125 -12.53 -8.76 -17.92
CA LYS A 125 -12.68 -8.84 -19.38
C LYS A 125 -13.64 -7.77 -19.90
N LEU A 126 -14.75 -7.55 -19.21
CA LEU A 126 -15.72 -6.52 -19.60
C LEU A 126 -15.13 -5.12 -19.50
N ILE A 127 -14.37 -4.78 -18.45
CA ILE A 127 -13.67 -3.47 -18.35
C ILE A 127 -12.86 -3.22 -19.62
N ARG A 128 -11.95 -4.15 -19.94
CA ARG A 128 -11.05 -4.01 -21.09
C ARG A 128 -11.81 -3.90 -22.39
N ASP A 129 -12.80 -4.76 -22.59
CA ASP A 129 -13.53 -4.84 -23.84
C ASP A 129 -14.46 -3.65 -24.05
N ALA A 130 -15.18 -3.20 -23.02
CA ALA A 130 -16.03 -2.02 -23.09
C ALA A 130 -15.20 -0.75 -23.36
N PHE A 131 -14.05 -0.62 -22.70
CA PHE A 131 -13.14 0.50 -22.96
C PHE A 131 -12.59 0.48 -24.39
N GLY A 132 -12.18 -0.69 -24.87
CA GLY A 132 -11.75 -0.90 -26.25
C GLY A 132 -12.85 -0.60 -27.27
N ALA A 133 -14.06 -1.14 -27.08
CA ALA A 133 -15.19 -0.88 -27.98
C ALA A 133 -15.50 0.62 -28.10
N TYR A 134 -15.46 1.34 -26.98
CA TYR A 134 -15.70 2.79 -26.97
C TYR A 134 -14.57 3.60 -27.63
N THR A 135 -13.31 3.18 -27.41
CA THR A 135 -12.15 3.75 -28.11
C THR A 135 -12.26 3.56 -29.63
N GLN A 136 -12.61 2.34 -30.06
CA GLN A 136 -12.77 1.98 -31.47
C GLN A 136 -13.95 2.72 -32.10
N ALA A 137 -15.07 2.90 -31.39
CA ALA A 137 -16.19 3.72 -31.83
C ALA A 137 -15.80 5.19 -32.03
N THR A 138 -15.04 5.76 -31.10
CA THR A 138 -14.54 7.13 -31.17
C THR A 138 -13.56 7.31 -32.35
N LEU A 139 -12.63 6.37 -32.54
CA LEU A 139 -11.71 6.36 -33.68
C LEU A 139 -12.46 6.24 -35.01
N TYR A 140 -13.50 5.41 -35.09
CA TYR A 140 -14.35 5.33 -36.27
C TYR A 140 -15.00 6.68 -36.57
N VAL A 141 -15.61 7.33 -35.57
CA VAL A 141 -16.21 8.66 -35.73
C VAL A 141 -15.19 9.69 -36.22
N ILE A 142 -13.93 9.63 -35.80
CA ILE A 142 -12.91 10.63 -36.17
C ILE A 142 -12.24 10.33 -37.52
N THR A 143 -12.07 9.06 -37.87
CA THR A 143 -11.27 8.66 -39.05
C THR A 143 -12.09 8.14 -40.23
N GLY A 144 -13.30 7.63 -39.98
CA GLY A 144 -14.11 6.92 -40.96
C GLY A 144 -13.57 5.55 -41.36
N ASP A 145 -12.55 5.03 -40.68
CA ASP A 145 -11.93 3.75 -41.07
C ASP A 145 -12.81 2.54 -40.64
N PRO A 146 -13.26 1.70 -41.59
CA PRO A 146 -14.15 0.57 -41.30
C PRO A 146 -13.57 -0.45 -40.31
N VAL A 147 -12.24 -0.56 -40.18
CA VAL A 147 -11.61 -1.54 -39.28
C VAL A 147 -11.94 -1.22 -37.82
N TYR A 148 -11.97 0.06 -37.44
CA TYR A 148 -12.34 0.44 -36.08
C TYR A 148 -13.81 0.11 -35.78
N ARG A 149 -14.70 0.31 -36.77
CA ARG A 149 -16.11 -0.10 -36.66
C ARG A 149 -16.24 -1.62 -36.53
N GLU A 150 -15.55 -2.39 -37.36
CA GLU A 150 -15.55 -3.85 -37.29
C GLU A 150 -15.15 -4.34 -35.90
N ASN A 151 -14.01 -3.85 -35.38
CA ASN A 151 -13.49 -4.27 -34.08
C ASN A 151 -14.50 -4.00 -32.96
N GLY A 152 -15.08 -2.79 -32.92
CA GLY A 152 -16.09 -2.43 -31.93
C GLY A 152 -17.37 -3.26 -32.05
N MET A 153 -17.89 -3.46 -33.27
CA MET A 153 -19.08 -4.28 -33.53
C MET A 153 -18.88 -5.74 -33.10
N ARG A 154 -17.73 -6.34 -33.40
CA ARG A 154 -17.39 -7.71 -32.97
C ARG A 154 -17.37 -7.84 -31.44
N ILE A 155 -16.82 -6.85 -30.74
CA ILE A 155 -16.81 -6.85 -29.26
C ILE A 155 -18.24 -6.79 -28.74
N ILE A 156 -19.05 -5.83 -29.21
CA ILE A 156 -20.44 -5.69 -28.77
C ILE A 156 -21.19 -6.99 -29.02
N ARG A 157 -21.14 -7.54 -30.23
CA ARG A 157 -21.83 -8.78 -30.59
C ARG A 157 -21.37 -9.99 -29.76
N THR A 158 -20.09 -10.08 -29.43
CA THR A 158 -19.55 -11.08 -28.49
C THR A 158 -20.24 -11.00 -27.12
N TRP A 159 -20.38 -9.80 -26.56
CA TRP A 159 -21.05 -9.59 -25.27
C TRP A 159 -22.58 -9.69 -25.35
N THR A 160 -23.19 -9.42 -26.51
CA THR A 160 -24.64 -9.64 -26.69
C THR A 160 -25.03 -11.13 -26.74
N ASN A 161 -24.08 -12.04 -26.90
CA ASN A 161 -24.31 -13.49 -26.90
C ASN A 161 -24.04 -14.15 -25.53
N MET A 162 -24.01 -13.35 -24.46
CA MET A 162 -24.01 -13.86 -23.08
C MET A 162 -25.33 -14.58 -22.74
N ASP A 163 -25.29 -15.46 -21.74
CA ASP A 163 -26.47 -16.20 -21.28
C ASP A 163 -27.16 -15.42 -20.15
N PRO A 164 -28.36 -14.84 -20.36
CA PRO A 164 -29.04 -14.00 -19.38
C PRO A 164 -29.37 -14.74 -18.07
N ALA A 165 -29.42 -16.08 -18.06
CA ALA A 165 -29.67 -16.86 -16.86
C ALA A 165 -28.42 -17.11 -16.00
N LYS A 166 -27.23 -16.71 -16.45
CA LYS A 166 -25.94 -16.99 -15.78
C LYS A 166 -25.27 -15.75 -15.19
N TYR A 167 -26.05 -14.73 -14.86
CA TYR A 167 -25.60 -13.59 -14.07
C TYR A 167 -25.76 -13.93 -12.60
N ALA A 168 -24.69 -13.83 -11.82
CA ALA A 168 -24.73 -14.07 -10.39
C ALA A 168 -23.86 -13.05 -9.67
N TYR A 169 -24.35 -12.53 -8.55
CA TYR A 169 -23.64 -11.53 -7.78
C TYR A 169 -22.32 -12.09 -7.24
N TYR A 170 -21.26 -11.28 -7.32
CA TYR A 170 -19.93 -11.57 -6.77
C TYR A 170 -19.47 -10.37 -5.92
N PRO A 171 -18.48 -10.54 -5.02
CA PRO A 171 -17.98 -9.43 -4.21
C PRO A 171 -17.66 -8.19 -5.05
N ASP A 172 -18.20 -7.05 -4.63
CA ASP A 172 -18.05 -5.72 -5.26
C ASP A 172 -18.58 -5.58 -6.70
N ALA A 173 -19.45 -6.49 -7.16
CA ALA A 173 -20.04 -6.43 -8.50
C ALA A 173 -20.69 -5.08 -8.85
N HIS A 174 -21.37 -4.45 -7.89
CA HIS A 174 -22.06 -3.16 -8.06
C HIS A 174 -21.13 -1.98 -8.35
N ILE A 175 -19.89 -2.00 -7.84
CA ILE A 175 -18.91 -0.92 -8.04
C ILE A 175 -18.26 -1.05 -9.43
N HIS A 176 -17.95 -2.28 -9.84
CA HIS A 176 -17.09 -2.50 -11.00
C HIS A 176 -17.81 -2.89 -12.31
N SER A 177 -19.15 -2.97 -12.29
CA SER A 177 -19.96 -3.35 -13.46
C SER A 177 -20.65 -2.18 -14.16
N GLY A 178 -20.88 -1.06 -13.46
CA GLY A 178 -21.64 0.08 -13.99
C GLY A 178 -20.93 0.83 -15.12
N VAL A 179 -19.69 1.28 -14.87
CA VAL A 179 -18.90 2.04 -15.86
C VAL A 179 -18.62 1.24 -17.14
N PRO A 180 -18.25 -0.06 -17.08
CA PRO A 180 -18.09 -0.85 -18.29
C PRO A 180 -19.38 -1.03 -19.08
N LEU A 181 -20.53 -1.23 -18.42
CA LEU A 181 -21.82 -1.28 -19.11
C LEU A 181 -22.08 0.04 -19.84
N TYR A 182 -21.91 1.18 -19.15
CA TYR A 182 -22.03 2.50 -19.75
C TYR A 182 -21.22 2.63 -21.05
N ARG A 183 -19.92 2.31 -21.03
CA ARG A 183 -19.05 2.49 -22.20
C ARG A 183 -19.40 1.57 -23.36
N LEU A 184 -19.74 0.32 -23.08
CA LEU A 184 -20.15 -0.62 -24.12
C LEU A 184 -21.45 -0.16 -24.80
N VAL A 185 -22.41 0.33 -24.01
CA VAL A 185 -23.68 0.86 -24.51
C VAL A 185 -23.48 2.18 -25.27
N ALA A 186 -22.60 3.07 -24.80
CA ALA A 186 -22.22 4.29 -25.52
C ALA A 186 -21.58 3.97 -26.88
N ALA A 187 -20.71 2.96 -26.95
CA ALA A 187 -20.13 2.50 -28.21
C ALA A 187 -21.22 1.97 -29.17
N ALA A 188 -22.17 1.18 -28.65
CA ALA A 188 -23.33 0.71 -29.41
C ALA A 188 -24.18 1.86 -29.96
N GLU A 189 -24.45 2.90 -29.18
CA GLU A 189 -25.16 4.08 -29.67
C GLU A 189 -24.43 4.79 -30.82
N ILE A 190 -23.11 4.97 -30.68
CA ILE A 190 -22.29 5.58 -31.72
C ILE A 190 -22.39 4.76 -33.01
N PHE A 191 -22.25 3.43 -32.94
CA PHE A 191 -22.37 2.61 -34.14
C PHE A 191 -23.77 2.59 -34.74
N ARG A 192 -24.82 2.58 -33.91
CA ARG A 192 -26.22 2.66 -34.33
C ARG A 192 -26.55 3.98 -35.04
N SER A 193 -25.91 5.07 -34.64
CA SER A 193 -26.19 6.44 -35.12
C SER A 193 -25.26 6.94 -36.22
N THR A 194 -24.29 6.15 -36.66
CA THR A 194 -23.31 6.55 -37.67
C THR A 194 -23.52 5.81 -38.99
N SER A 195 -23.24 6.48 -40.11
CA SER A 195 -23.25 5.86 -41.44
C SER A 195 -22.30 4.65 -41.49
N VAL A 196 -22.56 3.72 -42.40
CA VAL A 196 -21.68 2.58 -42.70
C VAL A 196 -20.89 2.90 -43.96
N PRO A 197 -19.57 2.63 -44.02
CA PRO A 197 -18.78 2.92 -45.21
C PRO A 197 -19.08 1.90 -46.33
N ASP A 198 -19.19 2.39 -47.56
CA ASP A 198 -19.45 1.57 -48.74
C ASP A 198 -18.27 0.65 -49.07
N GLY A 199 -18.56 -0.52 -49.64
CA GLY A 199 -17.56 -1.41 -50.23
C GLY A 199 -16.76 -2.28 -49.24
N TYR A 200 -17.03 -2.19 -47.92
CA TYR A 200 -16.43 -3.10 -46.94
C TYR A 200 -17.19 -4.42 -46.84
N THR A 201 -16.55 -5.55 -47.18
CA THR A 201 -17.20 -6.88 -47.23
C THR A 201 -16.62 -7.91 -46.27
N ALA A 202 -15.59 -7.58 -45.50
CA ALA A 202 -14.92 -8.54 -44.61
C ALA A 202 -15.74 -8.89 -43.36
N TYR A 203 -16.65 -8.00 -42.96
CA TYR A 203 -17.53 -8.17 -41.82
C TYR A 203 -18.79 -7.31 -42.00
N ASP A 204 -19.91 -7.73 -41.42
CA ASP A 204 -21.15 -6.97 -41.45
C ASP A 204 -21.08 -5.78 -40.47
N LEU A 205 -20.89 -4.59 -41.04
CA LEU A 205 -20.81 -3.33 -40.31
C LEU A 205 -22.18 -2.69 -40.02
N GLY A 206 -23.27 -3.26 -40.56
CA GLY A 206 -24.63 -2.78 -40.31
C GLY A 206 -25.02 -2.97 -38.85
N TRP A 207 -25.72 -1.99 -38.29
CA TRP A 207 -26.41 -2.15 -37.01
C TRP A 207 -27.83 -2.65 -37.28
N HIS A 208 -28.20 -3.80 -36.70
CA HIS A 208 -29.51 -4.43 -36.94
C HIS A 208 -30.39 -4.43 -35.69
N ASP A 209 -31.69 -4.60 -35.87
CA ASP A 209 -32.65 -4.73 -34.74
C ASP A 209 -32.29 -5.87 -33.79
N GLN A 210 -31.69 -6.96 -34.32
CA GLN A 210 -31.22 -8.07 -33.50
C GLN A 210 -30.06 -7.66 -32.58
N ASP A 211 -29.18 -6.74 -33.01
CA ASP A 211 -28.09 -6.23 -32.16
C ASP A 211 -28.68 -5.46 -30.97
N THR A 212 -29.66 -4.59 -31.22
CA THR A 212 -30.40 -3.87 -30.16
C THR A 212 -31.12 -4.82 -29.22
N SER A 213 -31.84 -5.81 -29.77
CA SER A 213 -32.61 -6.78 -28.99
C SER A 213 -31.71 -7.61 -28.08
N ARG A 214 -30.64 -8.21 -28.61
CA ARG A 214 -29.72 -9.04 -27.82
C ARG A 214 -28.92 -8.24 -26.80
N LEU A 215 -28.44 -7.04 -27.16
CA LEU A 215 -27.75 -6.17 -26.20
C LEU A 215 -28.65 -5.86 -25.00
N SER A 216 -29.94 -5.59 -25.28
CA SER A 216 -30.93 -5.32 -24.25
C SER A 216 -31.22 -6.56 -23.38
N THR A 217 -31.56 -7.69 -23.98
CA THR A 217 -32.06 -8.87 -23.26
C THR A 217 -30.96 -9.71 -22.61
N ASN A 218 -29.77 -9.75 -23.20
CA ASN A 218 -28.71 -10.68 -22.78
C ASN A 218 -27.62 -10.01 -21.94
N LEU A 219 -27.55 -8.67 -21.94
CA LEU A 219 -26.53 -7.92 -21.22
C LEU A 219 -27.11 -6.80 -20.36
N ILE A 220 -27.78 -5.79 -20.95
CA ILE A 220 -28.24 -4.61 -20.20
C ILE A 220 -29.17 -5.01 -19.05
N VAL A 221 -30.28 -5.70 -19.36
CA VAL A 221 -31.28 -6.07 -18.34
C VAL A 221 -30.70 -6.99 -17.26
N PRO A 222 -30.00 -8.10 -17.59
CA PRO A 222 -29.38 -8.95 -16.58
C PRO A 222 -28.37 -8.21 -15.68
N MET A 223 -27.54 -7.31 -16.24
CA MET A 223 -26.60 -6.53 -15.45
C MET A 223 -27.32 -5.54 -14.53
N THR A 224 -28.33 -4.80 -15.03
CA THR A 224 -29.05 -3.83 -14.20
C THR A 224 -29.78 -4.52 -13.06
N GLU A 225 -30.48 -5.63 -13.32
CA GLU A 225 -31.26 -6.35 -12.30
C GLU A 225 -30.37 -7.10 -11.30
N THR A 226 -29.23 -7.65 -11.75
CA THR A 226 -28.38 -8.46 -10.85
C THR A 226 -27.40 -7.59 -10.05
N PHE A 227 -26.84 -6.53 -10.65
CA PHE A 227 -25.71 -5.81 -10.07
C PHE A 227 -25.99 -4.34 -9.73
N LEU A 228 -26.82 -3.65 -10.51
CA LEU A 228 -26.82 -2.18 -10.54
C LEU A 228 -28.08 -1.50 -9.99
N HIS A 229 -29.18 -2.24 -9.78
CA HIS A 229 -30.43 -1.68 -9.28
C HIS A 229 -30.48 -1.69 -7.74
N THR A 230 -29.75 -0.77 -7.10
CA THR A 230 -29.75 -0.63 -5.62
C THR A 230 -29.61 0.83 -5.20
N ASN A 231 -30.34 1.25 -4.16
CA ASN A 231 -30.38 2.64 -3.68
C ASN A 231 -29.87 2.86 -2.24
N TRP A 232 -29.22 1.87 -1.65
CA TRP A 232 -28.78 1.89 -0.24
C TRP A 232 -27.27 1.65 -0.08
N ARG A 233 -26.51 1.68 -1.18
CA ARG A 233 -25.06 1.48 -1.18
C ARG A 233 -24.34 2.68 -0.58
N TYR A 234 -23.16 2.44 -0.02
CA TYR A 234 -22.38 3.44 0.70
C TYR A 234 -21.83 4.53 -0.23
N LEU A 235 -22.34 5.74 -0.08
CA LEU A 235 -21.83 6.98 -0.68
C LEU A 235 -21.47 6.78 -2.16
N ASN A 236 -20.22 6.93 -2.58
CA ASN A 236 -19.88 6.82 -4.00
C ASN A 236 -20.17 5.43 -4.61
N GLN A 237 -20.22 4.37 -3.80
CA GLN A 237 -20.62 3.02 -4.23
C GLN A 237 -22.09 2.95 -4.70
N HIS A 238 -22.90 3.95 -4.37
CA HIS A 238 -24.24 4.15 -4.95
C HIS A 238 -24.19 4.81 -6.32
N THR A 239 -23.26 5.75 -6.55
CA THR A 239 -23.15 6.45 -7.84
C THR A 239 -22.60 5.56 -8.96
N TYR A 240 -21.66 4.67 -8.66
CA TYR A 240 -21.11 3.70 -9.63
C TYR A 240 -22.18 2.88 -10.38
N PRO A 241 -23.11 2.20 -9.69
CA PRO A 241 -24.15 1.43 -10.38
C PRO A 241 -25.14 2.32 -11.13
N LEU A 242 -25.43 3.55 -10.64
CA LEU A 242 -26.31 4.49 -11.33
C LEU A 242 -25.77 4.90 -12.71
N VAL A 243 -24.45 5.09 -12.86
CA VAL A 243 -23.82 5.41 -14.17
C VAL A 243 -24.21 4.38 -15.23
N GLY A 244 -24.08 3.09 -14.91
CA GLY A 244 -24.42 1.99 -15.83
C GLY A 244 -25.92 1.81 -16.02
N SER A 245 -26.70 1.92 -14.94
CA SER A 245 -28.16 1.81 -14.97
C SER A 245 -28.80 2.89 -15.83
N ILE A 246 -28.42 4.16 -15.65
CA ILE A 246 -28.95 5.28 -16.45
C ILE A 246 -28.64 5.09 -17.93
N ALA A 247 -27.40 4.70 -18.27
CA ALA A 247 -27.04 4.39 -19.66
C ALA A 247 -27.89 3.25 -20.24
N GLY A 248 -28.08 2.16 -19.48
CA GLY A 248 -28.93 1.04 -19.87
C GLY A 248 -30.39 1.44 -20.08
N TYR A 249 -30.94 2.29 -19.20
CA TYR A 249 -32.33 2.76 -19.28
C TYR A 249 -32.57 3.71 -20.46
N ILE A 250 -31.61 4.58 -20.78
CA ILE A 250 -31.65 5.41 -21.99
C ILE A 250 -31.68 4.49 -23.22
N PHE A 251 -30.76 3.53 -23.31
CA PHE A 251 -30.67 2.66 -24.49
C PHE A 251 -31.91 1.77 -24.70
N THR A 252 -32.51 1.29 -23.61
CA THR A 252 -33.69 0.40 -23.63
C THR A 252 -35.02 1.15 -23.64
N GLY A 253 -35.01 2.49 -23.60
CA GLY A 253 -36.23 3.29 -23.53
C GLY A 253 -37.01 3.17 -22.21
N ASN A 254 -36.37 2.73 -21.12
CA ASN A 254 -37.04 2.48 -19.84
C ASN A 254 -37.19 3.77 -19.00
N ARG A 255 -38.27 4.52 -19.27
CA ARG A 255 -38.49 5.84 -18.67
C ARG A 255 -38.77 5.82 -17.16
N ASP A 256 -39.43 4.78 -16.67
CA ASP A 256 -39.78 4.66 -15.25
C ASP A 256 -38.52 4.46 -14.40
N ARG A 257 -37.69 3.48 -14.78
CA ARG A 257 -36.40 3.23 -14.12
C ARG A 257 -35.43 4.39 -14.27
N TYR A 258 -35.44 5.07 -15.41
CA TYR A 258 -34.66 6.29 -15.59
C TYR A 258 -35.06 7.38 -14.59
N SER A 259 -36.37 7.64 -14.44
CA SER A 259 -36.88 8.68 -13.53
C SER A 259 -36.60 8.35 -12.07
N GLU A 260 -36.67 7.06 -11.70
CA GLU A 260 -36.25 6.53 -10.38
C GLU A 260 -34.75 6.80 -10.15
N ALA A 261 -33.89 6.44 -11.10
CA ALA A 261 -32.44 6.65 -10.99
C ALA A 261 -32.06 8.14 -10.90
N VAL A 262 -32.81 9.05 -11.55
CA VAL A 262 -32.60 10.50 -11.43
C VAL A 262 -32.91 11.00 -10.02
N GLU A 263 -33.96 10.48 -9.38
CA GLU A 263 -34.28 10.80 -7.99
C GLU A 263 -33.22 10.24 -7.04
N TRP A 264 -32.75 9.00 -7.26
CA TRP A 264 -31.66 8.39 -6.49
C TRP A 264 -30.33 9.13 -6.63
N TYR A 265 -30.05 9.70 -7.79
CA TYR A 265 -28.88 10.54 -8.02
C TYR A 265 -28.94 11.88 -7.25
N THR A 266 -30.12 12.50 -7.18
CA THR A 266 -30.27 13.84 -6.60
C THR A 266 -30.53 13.83 -5.09
N VAL A 267 -31.56 13.13 -4.61
CA VAL A 267 -32.00 13.12 -3.21
C VAL A 267 -31.98 11.71 -2.62
N ASN A 268 -32.51 10.72 -3.35
CA ASN A 268 -32.69 9.35 -2.89
C ASN A 268 -33.51 9.25 -1.60
N ALA A 269 -34.66 9.91 -1.58
CA ALA A 269 -35.52 9.99 -0.39
C ALA A 269 -36.10 8.63 0.02
N SER A 270 -36.15 7.67 -0.89
CA SER A 270 -36.70 6.33 -0.68
C SER A 270 -35.70 5.31 -0.13
N THR A 271 -34.45 5.69 0.14
CA THR A 271 -33.45 4.77 0.67
C THR A 271 -33.79 4.29 2.08
N SER A 272 -33.52 3.01 2.34
CA SER A 272 -33.62 2.42 3.68
C SER A 272 -32.38 2.71 4.54
N ARG A 273 -31.32 3.30 3.97
CA ARG A 273 -30.04 3.59 4.63
C ARG A 273 -29.60 5.04 4.41
N PRO A 274 -30.29 6.03 5.01
CA PRO A 274 -29.97 7.44 4.83
C PRO A 274 -28.54 7.80 5.25
N GLU A 275 -27.95 7.06 6.20
CA GLU A 275 -26.57 7.20 6.66
C GLU A 275 -25.52 6.79 5.62
N GLN A 276 -25.94 6.04 4.60
CA GLN A 276 -25.09 5.56 3.50
C GLN A 276 -25.39 6.27 2.19
N ASN A 277 -26.33 7.21 2.17
CA ASN A 277 -26.91 7.73 0.94
C ASN A 277 -25.88 8.46 0.05
N GLY A 278 -25.67 7.94 -1.15
CA GLY A 278 -24.77 8.52 -2.16
C GLY A 278 -25.39 9.52 -3.13
N SER A 279 -26.56 10.09 -2.81
CA SER A 279 -27.13 11.17 -3.62
C SER A 279 -26.35 12.48 -3.45
N ILE A 280 -26.51 13.43 -4.38
CA ILE A 280 -25.91 14.77 -4.25
C ILE A 280 -26.27 15.41 -2.91
N ALA A 281 -27.54 15.33 -2.49
CA ALA A 281 -28.01 15.98 -1.27
C ALA A 281 -27.31 15.45 0.00
N ALA A 282 -27.06 14.14 0.05
CA ALA A 282 -26.50 13.46 1.22
C ALA A 282 -24.97 13.40 1.20
N GLN A 283 -24.35 13.15 0.04
CA GLN A 283 -22.90 13.07 -0.10
C GLN A 283 -22.22 14.44 -0.02
N PHE A 284 -22.95 15.50 -0.42
CA PHE A 284 -22.48 16.88 -0.41
C PHE A 284 -23.42 17.77 0.42
N PRO A 285 -23.54 17.61 1.74
CA PRO A 285 -24.48 18.40 2.52
C PRO A 285 -24.01 19.84 2.66
N LEU A 286 -24.98 20.75 2.75
CA LEU A 286 -24.76 22.12 3.22
C LEU A 286 -24.79 22.11 4.74
N ILE A 287 -23.65 22.36 5.37
CA ILE A 287 -23.56 22.57 6.81
C ILE A 287 -23.95 24.00 7.11
N SER A 288 -24.94 24.20 7.97
CA SER A 288 -25.42 25.53 8.36
C SER A 288 -24.43 26.21 9.30
N ALA A 289 -24.31 27.53 9.23
CA ALA A 289 -23.57 28.34 10.21
C ALA A 289 -24.05 28.13 11.67
N ASN A 290 -25.33 27.76 11.84
CA ASN A 290 -25.95 27.51 13.14
C ASN A 290 -25.98 26.02 13.53
N ASP A 291 -25.36 25.15 12.73
CA ASP A 291 -25.24 23.73 13.10
C ASP A 291 -24.40 23.62 14.38
N PRO A 292 -24.87 22.90 15.43
CA PRO A 292 -24.16 22.82 16.71
C PRO A 292 -22.77 22.17 16.59
N LEU A 293 -22.53 21.39 15.53
CA LEU A 293 -21.24 20.77 15.26
C LEU A 293 -20.33 21.66 14.40
N ASN A 294 -20.79 22.81 13.91
CA ASN A 294 -20.03 23.72 13.06
C ASN A 294 -19.23 24.76 13.87
N PRO A 295 -17.89 24.65 13.96
CA PRO A 295 -17.07 25.60 14.68
C PRO A 295 -16.67 26.84 13.85
N TYR A 296 -16.97 26.88 12.54
CA TYR A 296 -16.42 27.87 11.62
C TYR A 296 -17.22 29.18 11.56
N GLY A 297 -18.45 29.19 12.07
CA GLY A 297 -19.29 30.39 12.14
C GLY A 297 -19.88 30.87 10.80
N TYR A 298 -19.78 30.07 9.74
CA TYR A 298 -20.42 30.30 8.44
C TYR A 298 -20.86 28.98 7.81
N SER A 299 -21.81 29.04 6.87
CA SER A 299 -22.29 27.85 6.16
C SER A 299 -21.31 27.43 5.07
N PHE A 300 -21.10 26.12 4.91
CA PHE A 300 -20.22 25.58 3.86
C PHE A 300 -20.78 24.26 3.33
N VAL A 301 -20.45 23.94 2.08
CA VAL A 301 -20.70 22.61 1.52
C VAL A 301 -19.49 21.75 1.83
N GLN A 302 -19.72 20.59 2.43
CA GLN A 302 -18.67 19.59 2.62
C GLN A 302 -18.92 18.36 1.76
N HIS A 303 -17.87 17.57 1.53
CA HIS A 303 -17.99 16.27 0.90
C HIS A 303 -17.74 15.17 1.92
N GLN A 304 -18.73 14.29 2.12
CA GLN A 304 -18.70 13.27 3.18
C GLN A 304 -17.59 12.22 3.01
N GLU A 305 -17.32 11.75 1.79
CA GLU A 305 -16.25 10.76 1.54
C GLU A 305 -14.85 11.25 1.92
N MET A 306 -14.64 12.57 2.06
CA MET A 306 -13.36 13.11 2.50
C MET A 306 -13.00 12.68 3.94
N GLY A 307 -13.97 12.24 4.75
CA GLY A 307 -13.71 11.63 6.06
C GLY A 307 -13.16 10.21 5.99
N ARG A 308 -13.33 9.53 4.85
CA ARG A 308 -12.78 8.19 4.56
C ARG A 308 -11.38 8.33 3.96
N ASP A 309 -11.29 8.85 2.74
CA ASP A 309 -10.04 9.14 2.04
C ASP A 309 -10.27 9.98 0.77
N GLN A 310 -9.20 10.59 0.25
CA GLN A 310 -9.32 11.50 -0.88
C GLN A 310 -9.46 10.79 -2.24
N ALA A 311 -9.19 9.48 -2.33
CA ALA A 311 -9.41 8.71 -3.55
C ALA A 311 -10.90 8.56 -3.83
N HIS A 312 -11.64 8.06 -2.83
CA HIS A 312 -13.08 7.86 -2.94
C HIS A 312 -13.85 9.18 -3.05
N ALA A 313 -13.34 10.25 -2.43
CA ALA A 313 -13.89 11.58 -2.62
C ALA A 313 -13.75 12.08 -4.07
N GLY A 314 -12.58 11.91 -4.69
CA GLY A 314 -12.38 12.22 -6.11
C GLY A 314 -13.30 11.42 -7.03
N ASP A 315 -13.42 10.11 -6.76
CA ASP A 315 -14.34 9.20 -7.45
C ASP A 315 -15.79 9.67 -7.38
N GLY A 316 -16.26 10.08 -6.19
CA GLY A 316 -17.62 10.59 -5.99
C GLY A 316 -17.93 11.82 -6.83
N ILE A 317 -16.98 12.76 -6.93
CA ILE A 317 -17.14 13.96 -7.78
C ILE A 317 -17.18 13.56 -9.26
N ASN A 318 -16.31 12.67 -9.70
CA ASN A 318 -16.24 12.23 -11.09
C ASN A 318 -17.50 11.47 -11.54
N ALA A 319 -17.95 10.50 -10.73
CA ALA A 319 -19.17 9.74 -10.99
C ALA A 319 -20.40 10.67 -11.08
N THR A 320 -20.51 11.60 -10.14
CA THR A 320 -21.62 12.56 -10.10
C THR A 320 -21.58 13.51 -11.30
N GLY A 321 -20.39 13.96 -11.70
CA GLY A 321 -20.18 14.79 -12.89
C GLY A 321 -20.57 14.07 -14.19
N ALA A 322 -20.22 12.79 -14.32
CA ALA A 322 -20.59 11.97 -15.47
C ALA A 322 -22.12 11.81 -15.59
N ILE A 323 -22.80 11.50 -14.49
CA ILE A 323 -24.27 11.41 -14.47
C ILE A 323 -24.90 12.77 -14.83
N ALA A 324 -24.38 13.87 -14.28
CA ALA A 324 -24.86 15.21 -14.63
C ALA A 324 -24.78 15.48 -16.14
N ARG A 325 -23.69 15.05 -16.79
CA ARG A 325 -23.53 15.13 -18.25
C ARG A 325 -24.60 14.32 -18.98
N PHE A 326 -24.81 13.05 -18.60
CA PHE A 326 -25.79 12.17 -19.26
C PHE A 326 -27.19 12.77 -19.23
N LEU A 327 -27.62 13.18 -18.04
CA LEU A 327 -28.93 13.76 -17.82
C LEU A 327 -29.10 15.10 -18.57
N THR A 328 -28.03 15.91 -18.63
CA THR A 328 -28.04 17.19 -19.36
C THR A 328 -28.13 16.97 -20.88
N ILE A 329 -27.42 15.97 -21.43
CA ILE A 329 -27.53 15.59 -22.85
C ILE A 329 -28.97 15.18 -23.20
N GLN A 330 -29.64 14.46 -22.30
CA GLN A 330 -31.05 14.09 -22.44
C GLN A 330 -32.03 15.25 -22.19
N GLY A 331 -31.55 16.48 -21.97
CA GLY A 331 -32.38 17.64 -21.66
C GLY A 331 -33.15 17.52 -20.34
N THR A 332 -32.74 16.60 -19.46
CA THR A 332 -33.45 16.34 -18.20
C THR A 332 -33.26 17.51 -17.23
N LYS A 333 -34.38 17.98 -16.68
CA LYS A 333 -34.40 18.92 -15.56
C LYS A 333 -34.99 18.26 -14.34
N VAL A 334 -34.60 18.74 -13.18
CA VAL A 334 -35.05 18.23 -11.88
C VAL A 334 -35.68 19.34 -11.07
N ASP A 335 -36.62 18.98 -10.19
CA ASP A 335 -37.10 19.88 -9.15
C ASP A 335 -35.89 20.34 -8.30
N PRO A 336 -35.73 21.66 -8.03
CA PRO A 336 -34.55 22.19 -7.36
C PRO A 336 -34.38 21.72 -5.91
N THR A 337 -35.42 21.11 -5.30
CA THR A 337 -35.41 20.62 -3.92
C THR A 337 -35.65 19.11 -3.86
N ALA A 338 -36.71 18.63 -4.50
CA ALA A 338 -37.10 17.21 -4.46
C ALA A 338 -36.25 16.31 -5.35
N GLY A 339 -35.55 16.88 -6.34
CA GLY A 339 -34.65 16.12 -7.22
C GLY A 339 -35.33 15.20 -8.24
N THR A 340 -36.66 15.10 -8.23
CA THR A 340 -37.43 14.35 -9.22
C THR A 340 -37.40 15.03 -10.59
N VAL A 341 -37.53 14.25 -11.67
CA VAL A 341 -37.66 14.79 -13.03
C VAL A 341 -38.82 15.77 -13.10
N SER A 342 -38.59 16.98 -13.61
CA SER A 342 -39.56 18.06 -13.60
C SER A 342 -39.49 18.94 -14.84
N THR A 343 -40.66 19.36 -15.32
CA THR A 343 -40.83 20.36 -16.39
C THR A 343 -41.33 21.70 -15.85
N ALA A 344 -41.38 21.87 -14.53
CA ALA A 344 -41.82 23.12 -13.91
C ALA A 344 -40.92 24.29 -14.32
N PRO A 345 -41.43 25.55 -14.35
CA PRO A 345 -40.63 26.70 -14.78
C PRO A 345 -39.34 26.93 -13.98
N ASN A 346 -39.33 26.51 -12.71
CA ASN A 346 -38.18 26.60 -11.81
C ASN A 346 -37.28 25.34 -11.82
N ALA A 347 -37.58 24.33 -12.65
CA ALA A 347 -36.75 23.13 -12.76
C ALA A 347 -35.35 23.48 -13.28
N VAL A 348 -34.34 22.86 -12.69
CA VAL A 348 -32.92 23.18 -12.93
C VAL A 348 -32.19 22.01 -13.61
N SER A 349 -31.03 22.29 -14.21
CA SER A 349 -30.17 21.20 -14.70
C SER A 349 -29.59 20.41 -13.51
N PRO A 350 -29.21 19.14 -13.73
CA PRO A 350 -28.49 18.33 -12.74
C PRO A 350 -27.29 19.05 -12.11
N TYR A 351 -26.50 19.78 -12.91
CA TYR A 351 -25.39 20.62 -12.41
C TYR A 351 -25.86 21.74 -11.47
N LYS A 352 -27.00 22.37 -11.73
CA LYS A 352 -27.52 23.48 -10.91
C LYS A 352 -28.34 23.03 -9.70
N PHE A 353 -28.55 21.73 -9.52
CA PHE A 353 -29.31 21.18 -8.39
C PHE A 353 -28.74 21.64 -7.04
N LEU A 354 -29.64 21.99 -6.12
CA LEU A 354 -29.31 22.57 -4.79
C LEU A 354 -28.32 23.76 -4.82
N GLY A 355 -28.34 24.55 -5.90
CA GLY A 355 -27.52 25.76 -6.05
C GLY A 355 -26.06 25.48 -6.36
N ASN A 356 -25.79 24.75 -7.45
CA ASN A 356 -24.44 24.33 -7.87
C ASN A 356 -23.73 23.43 -6.84
N ARG A 357 -24.47 22.53 -6.17
CA ARG A 357 -23.93 21.76 -5.04
C ARG A 357 -22.70 20.92 -5.41
N LEU A 358 -22.72 20.32 -6.59
CA LEU A 358 -21.59 19.56 -7.13
C LEU A 358 -20.33 20.44 -7.31
N LEU A 359 -20.48 21.68 -7.81
CA LEU A 359 -19.34 22.60 -7.95
C LEU A 359 -18.74 22.98 -6.59
N MET A 360 -19.60 23.27 -5.61
CA MET A 360 -19.15 23.67 -4.27
C MET A 360 -18.42 22.53 -3.55
N ALA A 361 -18.91 21.29 -3.68
CA ALA A 361 -18.23 20.11 -3.15
C ALA A 361 -16.89 19.85 -3.85
N ALA A 362 -16.85 19.97 -5.18
CA ALA A 362 -15.62 19.87 -5.96
C ALA A 362 -14.59 20.93 -5.53
N ASN A 363 -15.04 22.15 -5.20
CA ASN A 363 -14.18 23.21 -4.69
C ASN A 363 -13.61 22.90 -3.31
N ALA A 364 -14.44 22.42 -2.37
CA ALA A 364 -13.99 22.04 -1.04
C ALA A 364 -12.93 20.91 -1.09
N PHE A 365 -13.20 19.89 -1.91
CA PHE A 365 -12.27 18.80 -2.19
C PHE A 365 -10.96 19.31 -2.80
N THR A 366 -11.06 20.11 -3.87
CA THR A 366 -9.88 20.63 -4.58
C THR A 366 -9.01 21.50 -3.68
N GLY A 367 -9.61 22.37 -2.85
CA GLY A 367 -8.86 23.19 -1.89
C GLY A 367 -8.01 22.33 -0.96
N TYR A 368 -8.61 21.29 -0.38
CA TYR A 368 -7.90 20.37 0.51
C TYR A 368 -6.76 19.63 -0.22
N MET A 369 -7.02 19.18 -1.45
CA MET A 369 -6.04 18.48 -2.30
C MET A 369 -4.90 19.38 -2.78
N LEU A 370 -5.14 20.68 -2.94
CA LEU A 370 -4.12 21.68 -3.28
C LEU A 370 -3.25 22.09 -2.06
N GLY A 371 -3.59 21.60 -0.87
CA GLY A 371 -2.87 21.90 0.38
C GLY A 371 -3.44 23.06 1.18
N TYR A 372 -4.65 23.55 0.87
CA TYR A 372 -5.37 24.48 1.73
C TYR A 372 -6.09 23.73 2.85
N ASP A 373 -6.41 24.45 3.92
CA ASP A 373 -7.40 23.97 4.90
C ASP A 373 -8.81 24.12 4.32
N THR A 374 -9.65 23.13 4.58
CA THR A 374 -11.05 23.09 4.13
C THR A 374 -11.94 22.86 5.36
N PRO A 375 -13.01 23.66 5.54
CA PRO A 375 -13.97 23.40 6.61
C PRO A 375 -14.66 22.06 6.40
N TRP A 376 -14.66 21.25 7.45
CA TRP A 376 -15.29 19.93 7.48
C TRP A 376 -15.64 19.58 8.92
N ILE A 377 -16.77 18.91 9.12
CA ILE A 377 -17.23 18.40 10.42
C ILE A 377 -17.73 16.96 10.29
N ASP A 378 -17.60 16.19 11.36
CA ASP A 378 -18.23 14.87 11.45
C ASP A 378 -19.72 15.03 11.74
N THR A 379 -20.54 14.83 10.71
CA THR A 379 -22.01 14.96 10.83
C THR A 379 -22.66 13.83 11.61
N THR A 380 -21.91 12.79 12.02
CA THR A 380 -22.42 11.74 12.92
C THR A 380 -22.35 12.13 14.39
N GLY A 381 -21.64 13.23 14.72
CA GLY A 381 -21.33 13.63 16.09
C GLY A 381 -20.19 12.83 16.72
N GLY A 382 -19.51 11.98 15.94
CA GLY A 382 -18.32 11.24 16.34
C GLY A 382 -17.03 12.09 16.30
N PRO A 383 -15.88 11.46 16.60
CA PRO A 383 -14.56 12.09 16.59
C PRO A 383 -13.97 12.23 15.18
N GLY A 384 -14.78 12.06 14.13
CA GLY A 384 -14.33 12.02 12.76
C GLY A 384 -13.60 13.29 12.33
N ARG A 385 -12.64 13.12 11.42
CA ARG A 385 -11.90 14.19 10.77
C ARG A 385 -11.73 13.91 9.28
N ILE A 386 -11.38 14.95 8.54
CA ILE A 386 -10.95 14.83 7.16
C ILE A 386 -9.67 13.97 7.07
N SER A 387 -9.67 13.00 6.16
CA SER A 387 -8.57 12.04 6.00
C SER A 387 -7.38 12.65 5.24
N GLU A 388 -6.16 12.39 5.69
CA GLU A 388 -4.93 12.78 4.98
C GLU A 388 -4.55 11.77 3.88
N ALA A 389 -5.19 10.59 3.86
CA ALA A 389 -4.90 9.54 2.88
C ALA A 389 -5.13 10.04 1.45
N TYR A 390 -4.13 9.87 0.59
CA TYR A 390 -4.09 10.37 -0.78
C TYR A 390 -4.14 11.90 -0.96
N ARG A 391 -4.04 12.70 0.11
CA ARG A 391 -4.00 14.17 -0.03
C ARG A 391 -2.83 14.60 -0.93
N GLY A 392 -3.08 15.53 -1.85
CA GLY A 392 -2.11 15.96 -2.86
C GLY A 392 -2.07 15.07 -4.11
N ARG A 393 -2.73 13.91 -4.11
CA ARG A 393 -2.81 13.00 -5.27
C ARG A 393 -3.91 13.43 -6.23
N ILE A 394 -3.67 14.52 -6.95
CA ILE A 394 -4.58 15.03 -7.97
C ILE A 394 -3.83 15.23 -9.29
N TYR A 395 -4.40 14.70 -10.36
CA TYR A 395 -3.90 14.71 -11.74
C TYR A 395 -5.13 14.86 -12.65
N ASN A 396 -4.96 15.51 -13.82
CA ASN A 396 -5.99 15.73 -14.84
C ASN A 396 -7.37 16.18 -14.27
N PRO A 397 -7.64 17.49 -14.18
CA PRO A 397 -8.63 18.04 -13.26
C PRO A 397 -10.05 17.50 -13.46
N ILE A 398 -10.90 17.91 -12.52
CA ILE A 398 -12.35 18.09 -12.67
C ILE A 398 -12.63 19.20 -13.74
N ASP A 399 -11.91 19.13 -14.86
CA ASP A 399 -11.79 20.09 -15.94
C ASP A 399 -13.09 20.18 -16.72
N GLU A 400 -13.77 19.03 -16.83
CA GLU A 400 -15.14 18.97 -17.28
C GLU A 400 -16.02 19.93 -16.47
N LEU A 401 -16.00 19.87 -15.13
CA LEU A 401 -16.86 20.75 -14.35
C LEU A 401 -16.48 22.22 -14.55
N TYR A 402 -15.18 22.55 -14.53
CA TYR A 402 -14.76 23.94 -14.81
C TYR A 402 -15.35 24.42 -16.15
N ASN A 403 -15.16 23.65 -17.22
CA ASN A 403 -15.60 24.03 -18.56
C ASN A 403 -17.12 24.13 -18.69
N VAL A 404 -17.86 23.17 -18.11
CA VAL A 404 -19.33 23.18 -18.12
C VAL A 404 -19.86 24.38 -17.35
N TYR A 405 -19.42 24.59 -16.10
CA TYR A 405 -19.91 25.70 -15.29
C TYR A 405 -19.54 27.06 -15.89
N LYS A 406 -18.29 27.24 -16.34
CA LYS A 406 -17.79 28.49 -16.91
C LYS A 406 -18.45 28.82 -18.25
N TYR A 407 -18.36 27.90 -19.21
CA TYR A 407 -18.66 28.22 -20.61
C TYR A 407 -20.07 27.82 -21.04
N GLN A 408 -20.70 26.82 -20.41
CA GLN A 408 -22.06 26.39 -20.76
C GLN A 408 -23.12 26.95 -19.81
N LEU A 409 -22.81 27.05 -18.51
CA LEU A 409 -23.78 27.51 -17.50
C LEU A 409 -23.62 28.97 -17.08
N GLY A 410 -22.54 29.63 -17.50
CA GLY A 410 -22.26 31.05 -17.26
C GLY A 410 -21.92 31.39 -15.81
N VAL A 411 -21.39 30.44 -15.05
CA VAL A 411 -20.95 30.64 -13.66
C VAL A 411 -19.58 31.32 -13.63
N ASP A 412 -19.42 32.28 -12.74
CA ASP A 412 -18.14 32.92 -12.43
C ASP A 412 -17.31 32.00 -11.51
N VAL A 413 -16.73 30.95 -12.12
CA VAL A 413 -16.03 29.88 -11.40
C VAL A 413 -14.85 30.41 -10.59
N GLU A 414 -14.15 31.42 -11.08
CA GLU A 414 -13.03 32.06 -10.39
C GLU A 414 -13.44 32.70 -9.05
N ARG A 415 -14.70 33.16 -8.96
CA ARG A 415 -15.27 33.71 -7.73
C ARG A 415 -15.98 32.65 -6.87
N GLU A 416 -16.76 31.76 -7.49
CA GLU A 416 -17.60 30.80 -6.75
C GLU A 416 -16.86 29.52 -6.36
N ALA A 417 -15.84 29.11 -7.12
CA ALA A 417 -15.05 27.90 -6.91
C ALA A 417 -13.56 28.15 -7.24
N PRO A 418 -12.88 29.04 -6.48
CA PRO A 418 -11.52 29.49 -6.80
C PRO A 418 -10.49 28.36 -6.83
N TYR A 419 -10.66 27.29 -6.05
CA TYR A 419 -9.72 26.16 -6.04
C TYR A 419 -9.88 25.28 -7.28
N VAL A 420 -11.11 25.11 -7.78
CA VAL A 420 -11.34 24.44 -9.08
C VAL A 420 -10.71 25.26 -10.21
N ALA A 421 -10.84 26.59 -10.17
CA ALA A 421 -10.21 27.48 -11.14
C ALA A 421 -8.66 27.42 -11.07
N GLU A 422 -8.09 27.38 -9.87
CA GLU A 422 -6.65 27.23 -9.68
C GLU A 422 -6.15 25.88 -10.21
N LEU A 423 -6.86 24.78 -9.94
CA LEU A 423 -6.50 23.46 -10.46
C LEU A 423 -6.58 23.43 -11.99
N HIS A 424 -7.61 24.03 -12.60
CA HIS A 424 -7.75 24.15 -14.05
C HIS A 424 -6.60 24.95 -14.69
N ALA A 425 -6.15 26.03 -14.05
CA ALA A 425 -5.01 26.81 -14.52
C ALA A 425 -3.68 26.04 -14.44
N LYS A 426 -3.60 25.05 -13.56
CA LYS A 426 -2.45 24.17 -13.29
C LYS A 426 -2.64 22.75 -13.80
N ALA A 427 -3.60 22.58 -14.72
CA ALA A 427 -4.03 21.28 -15.23
C ALA A 427 -2.91 20.58 -15.98
N ASP A 428 -2.90 19.26 -15.89
CA ASP A 428 -2.15 18.42 -16.81
C ASP A 428 -2.77 18.43 -18.21
N GLY A 429 -1.97 18.04 -19.18
CA GLY A 429 -2.47 17.74 -20.52
C GLY A 429 -2.65 16.24 -20.78
N PRO A 430 -2.72 15.85 -22.05
CA PRO A 430 -3.08 14.50 -22.46
C PRO A 430 -2.05 13.42 -22.08
N LYS A 431 -0.82 13.82 -21.75
CA LYS A 431 0.20 12.94 -21.17
C LYS A 431 0.82 13.63 -19.97
N PHE A 432 0.97 12.89 -18.89
CA PHE A 432 1.43 13.38 -17.60
C PHE A 432 2.18 12.28 -16.85
N PHE A 433 2.77 12.62 -15.70
CA PHE A 433 3.41 11.66 -14.83
C PHE A 433 2.62 11.46 -13.53
N TRP A 434 2.50 10.20 -13.13
CA TRP A 434 2.01 9.81 -11.81
C TRP A 434 3.21 9.27 -11.04
N GLY A 435 3.69 10.07 -10.08
CA GLY A 435 5.04 9.87 -9.55
C GLY A 435 6.05 9.88 -10.68
N VAL A 436 6.72 8.75 -10.90
CA VAL A 436 7.72 8.59 -11.96
C VAL A 436 7.22 7.80 -13.17
N GLY A 437 6.00 7.27 -13.12
CA GLY A 437 5.39 6.58 -14.25
C GLY A 437 4.81 7.58 -15.24
N ALA A 438 5.02 7.37 -16.54
CA ALA A 438 4.36 8.13 -17.59
C ALA A 438 2.95 7.56 -17.84
N TYR A 439 1.96 8.44 -17.90
CA TYR A 439 0.55 8.11 -18.06
C TYR A 439 -0.05 8.86 -19.23
N ASN A 440 -1.05 8.21 -19.84
CA ASN A 440 -1.85 8.72 -20.93
C ASN A 440 -3.27 8.97 -20.42
N SER A 441 -3.80 10.18 -20.59
CA SER A 441 -5.11 10.57 -20.05
C SER A 441 -6.26 9.68 -20.52
N TRP A 442 -6.10 8.99 -21.65
CA TRP A 442 -7.14 8.09 -22.16
C TRP A 442 -7.22 6.80 -21.34
N GLU A 443 -6.12 6.09 -21.14
CA GLU A 443 -6.12 4.79 -20.44
C GLU A 443 -5.62 4.83 -18.98
N SER A 444 -5.37 6.03 -18.44
CA SER A 444 -4.84 6.20 -17.08
C SER A 444 -5.83 5.89 -15.96
N ASN A 445 -7.14 5.92 -16.23
CA ASN A 445 -8.17 5.61 -15.24
C ASN A 445 -9.33 4.83 -15.89
N PRO A 446 -9.45 3.52 -15.64
CA PRO A 446 -10.54 2.71 -16.19
C PRO A 446 -11.89 3.02 -15.54
N ASP A 447 -11.98 3.79 -14.46
CA ASP A 447 -13.23 4.02 -13.75
C ASP A 447 -13.98 5.27 -14.23
N TYR A 448 -13.32 6.30 -14.82
CA TYR A 448 -14.04 7.56 -15.12
C TYR A 448 -13.59 8.34 -16.36
N SER A 449 -14.60 8.69 -17.16
CA SER A 449 -14.73 9.79 -18.13
C SER A 449 -13.49 10.31 -18.87
N PRO A 450 -12.57 9.48 -19.41
CA PRO A 450 -11.50 10.02 -20.27
C PRO A 450 -12.06 10.71 -21.53
N GLU A 451 -13.32 10.48 -21.88
CA GLU A 451 -14.04 11.12 -22.99
C GLU A 451 -14.48 12.57 -22.77
N PHE A 452 -14.18 13.19 -21.62
CA PHE A 452 -14.58 14.59 -21.38
C PHE A 452 -14.13 15.53 -22.52
N TRP A 453 -12.98 15.25 -23.15
CA TRP A 453 -12.45 16.05 -24.26
C TRP A 453 -13.36 16.03 -25.50
N LEU A 454 -14.18 14.99 -25.68
CA LEU A 454 -15.20 14.91 -26.73
C LEU A 454 -16.34 15.91 -26.50
N SER A 455 -16.60 16.29 -25.25
CA SER A 455 -17.69 17.20 -24.84
C SER A 455 -17.22 18.62 -24.53
N LEU A 456 -15.97 18.96 -24.84
CA LEU A 456 -15.47 20.31 -24.63
C LEU A 456 -16.28 21.34 -25.44
N PRO A 457 -16.61 22.50 -24.83
CA PRO A 457 -17.34 23.55 -25.55
C PRO A 457 -16.43 24.21 -26.59
N PRO A 458 -16.95 24.64 -27.76
CA PRO A 458 -16.14 25.29 -28.80
C PRO A 458 -15.32 26.50 -28.32
N SER A 459 -15.73 27.15 -27.22
CA SER A 459 -15.03 28.28 -26.60
C SER A 459 -13.63 27.95 -26.07
N VAL A 460 -13.27 26.68 -25.89
CA VAL A 460 -11.90 26.31 -25.47
C VAL A 460 -10.94 26.13 -26.66
N ALA A 461 -11.40 26.35 -27.90
CA ALA A 461 -10.56 26.24 -29.08
C ALA A 461 -9.31 27.13 -29.02
N GLY A 462 -8.16 26.53 -29.32
CA GLY A 462 -6.84 27.15 -29.28
C GLY A 462 -6.14 27.08 -27.91
N GLN A 463 -6.79 26.53 -26.88
CA GLN A 463 -6.18 26.38 -25.56
C GLN A 463 -5.34 25.09 -25.51
N ALA A 464 -4.04 25.22 -25.76
CA ALA A 464 -3.09 24.11 -25.63
C ALA A 464 -2.89 23.73 -24.15
N ARG A 465 -2.89 22.43 -23.87
CA ARG A 465 -2.55 21.89 -22.55
C ARG A 465 -1.06 21.53 -22.47
N PRO A 466 -0.43 21.67 -21.29
CA PRO A 466 0.98 21.31 -21.13
C PRO A 466 1.17 19.79 -21.27
N VAL A 467 2.27 19.38 -21.87
CA VAL A 467 2.67 17.97 -21.95
C VAL A 467 3.96 17.82 -21.15
N ALA A 468 3.91 17.01 -20.09
CA ALA A 468 5.09 16.74 -19.30
C ALA A 468 6.08 15.88 -20.10
N THR A 469 7.34 16.30 -20.16
CA THR A 469 8.42 15.59 -20.87
C THR A 469 9.19 14.64 -19.94
N ASP A 470 9.10 14.86 -18.64
CA ASP A 470 9.79 14.09 -17.61
C ASP A 470 8.97 14.03 -16.31
N ALA A 471 9.44 13.21 -15.38
CA ALA A 471 8.83 12.98 -14.07
C ALA A 471 9.12 14.10 -13.04
N LYS A 472 9.77 15.20 -13.42
CA LYS A 472 10.06 16.27 -12.46
C LYS A 472 8.76 16.96 -12.05
N VAL A 473 8.59 17.14 -10.75
CA VAL A 473 7.43 17.83 -10.18
C VAL A 473 7.68 19.33 -10.27
N GLN A 474 7.19 19.94 -11.35
CA GLN A 474 7.36 21.36 -11.67
C GLN A 474 6.67 22.27 -10.64
N MET A 475 7.42 23.13 -9.94
CA MET A 475 6.90 23.87 -8.78
C MET A 475 5.82 24.87 -9.16
N GLU A 476 5.90 25.47 -10.34
CA GLU A 476 4.96 26.48 -10.83
C GLU A 476 3.55 25.91 -11.09
N THR A 477 3.45 24.62 -11.43
CA THR A 477 2.17 23.93 -11.64
C THR A 477 1.73 23.07 -10.46
N ARG A 478 2.67 22.69 -9.58
CA ARG A 478 2.42 21.76 -8.47
C ARG A 478 2.46 22.39 -7.08
N SER A 479 2.69 23.69 -6.99
CA SER A 479 2.69 24.40 -5.70
C SER A 479 1.50 25.33 -5.54
N SER A 480 1.00 25.48 -4.31
CA SER A 480 -0.02 26.46 -3.92
C SER A 480 0.46 27.25 -2.71
N ALA A 481 0.16 28.55 -2.61
CA ALA A 481 0.52 29.33 -1.42
C ALA A 481 -0.57 29.19 -0.36
N THR A 482 -0.22 28.72 0.82
CA THR A 482 -1.21 28.46 1.88
C THR A 482 -1.68 29.75 2.57
N ASP A 483 -1.04 30.88 2.27
CA ASP A 483 -1.39 32.22 2.79
C ASP A 483 -2.50 32.92 1.98
N GLY A 484 -3.07 32.25 0.98
CA GLY A 484 -4.11 32.78 0.09
C GLY A 484 -3.62 33.83 -0.91
N LYS A 485 -2.31 34.11 -0.96
CA LYS A 485 -1.72 35.04 -1.94
C LYS A 485 -1.24 34.27 -3.16
N LYS A 486 -1.29 34.89 -4.34
CA LYS A 486 -0.73 34.25 -5.55
C LYS A 486 0.77 34.01 -5.41
N LEU A 487 1.23 32.84 -5.85
CA LEU A 487 2.65 32.55 -6.01
C LEU A 487 3.24 33.41 -7.12
N LYS A 488 4.48 33.87 -6.92
CA LYS A 488 5.23 34.60 -7.94
C LYS A 488 5.93 33.60 -8.84
N VAL A 489 5.34 33.35 -10.01
CA VAL A 489 5.93 32.52 -11.07
C VAL A 489 6.67 33.42 -12.04
N LEU A 490 7.92 33.08 -12.35
CA LEU A 490 8.80 33.84 -13.25
C LEU A 490 9.31 32.93 -14.37
N ASN A 491 9.68 33.52 -15.49
CA ASN A 491 10.35 32.83 -16.60
C ASN A 491 11.65 33.57 -16.95
N GLU A 492 12.76 32.83 -16.95
CA GLU A 492 14.11 33.32 -17.28
C GLU A 492 14.75 32.31 -18.24
N ASP A 493 15.14 32.74 -19.44
CA ASP A 493 15.79 31.90 -20.46
C ASP A 493 15.06 30.57 -20.76
N GLY A 494 13.72 30.60 -20.77
CA GLY A 494 12.88 29.42 -21.04
C GLY A 494 12.66 28.51 -19.83
N ARG A 495 13.25 28.82 -18.67
CA ARG A 495 13.03 28.12 -17.40
C ARG A 495 11.95 28.85 -16.60
N THR A 496 10.90 28.13 -16.19
CA THR A 496 9.85 28.68 -15.34
C THR A 496 10.05 28.22 -13.90
N TYR A 497 9.94 29.12 -12.92
CA TYR A 497 10.22 28.79 -11.53
C TYR A 497 9.36 29.62 -10.57
N VAL A 498 9.24 29.16 -9.33
CA VAL A 498 8.54 29.84 -8.24
C VAL A 498 9.52 30.59 -7.38
N GLN A 499 9.33 31.90 -7.23
CA GLN A 499 10.09 32.72 -6.30
C GLN A 499 9.38 32.86 -4.95
N VAL A 500 10.11 32.55 -3.88
CA VAL A 500 9.66 32.68 -2.49
C VAL A 500 10.61 33.61 -1.74
N ASN A 501 10.09 34.77 -1.32
CA ASN A 501 10.82 35.64 -0.41
C ASN A 501 10.81 35.02 0.99
N ALA A 502 11.99 34.79 1.53
CA ALA A 502 12.15 34.28 2.88
C ALA A 502 11.74 35.36 3.88
N THR A 503 11.12 34.96 4.98
CA THR A 503 10.80 35.87 6.09
C THR A 503 11.22 35.21 7.40
N GLY A 504 11.40 36.00 8.46
CA GLY A 504 11.71 35.44 9.79
C GLY A 504 10.62 34.50 10.34
N LYS A 505 9.36 34.68 9.94
CA LYS A 505 8.24 33.79 10.31
C LYS A 505 8.06 32.60 9.35
N GLY A 506 8.76 32.62 8.22
CA GLY A 506 8.59 31.66 7.14
C GLY A 506 7.44 31.99 6.19
N ARG A 507 7.61 31.68 4.89
CA ARG A 507 6.51 31.61 3.92
C ARG A 507 6.33 30.17 3.46
N THR A 508 5.10 29.66 3.59
CA THR A 508 4.78 28.26 3.29
C THR A 508 4.11 28.12 1.93
N ILE A 509 4.56 27.12 1.17
CA ILE A 509 3.92 26.64 -0.04
C ILE A 509 3.64 25.14 0.12
N ALA A 510 2.51 24.67 -0.41
CA ALA A 510 2.18 23.25 -0.44
C ALA A 510 2.53 22.69 -1.82
N VAL A 511 3.35 21.65 -1.88
CA VAL A 511 3.82 21.00 -3.13
C VAL A 511 3.13 19.64 -3.24
N ARG A 512 2.28 19.47 -4.25
CA ARG A 512 1.46 18.26 -4.48
C ARG A 512 2.10 17.30 -5.49
N THR A 513 1.50 16.12 -5.61
CA THR A 513 1.96 15.03 -6.51
C THR A 513 3.37 14.54 -6.15
N LEU A 514 3.78 14.66 -4.89
CA LEU A 514 5.07 14.18 -4.36
C LEU A 514 4.97 12.68 -4.03
N MET A 515 4.85 11.85 -5.06
CA MET A 515 4.67 10.41 -4.94
C MET A 515 6.03 9.72 -4.84
N TYR A 516 6.55 9.63 -3.61
CA TYR A 516 7.92 9.16 -3.35
C TYR A 516 8.18 7.75 -3.92
N VAL A 517 9.32 7.59 -4.61
CA VAL A 517 9.73 6.31 -5.24
C VAL A 517 9.95 5.22 -4.20
N SER A 518 10.50 5.60 -3.04
CA SER A 518 10.69 4.73 -1.88
C SER A 518 10.68 5.58 -0.62
N GLN A 519 10.30 4.96 0.49
CA GLN A 519 10.39 5.53 1.84
C GLN A 519 11.05 4.53 2.79
N SER A 520 11.92 3.65 2.27
CA SER A 520 12.62 2.63 3.06
C SER A 520 14.12 2.75 2.85
N GLY A 521 14.84 2.99 3.95
CA GLY A 521 16.25 3.31 3.91
C GLY A 521 16.51 4.62 3.18
N TYR A 522 17.79 4.91 2.87
CA TYR A 522 18.19 6.16 2.22
C TYR A 522 17.39 6.41 0.92
N SER A 523 16.47 7.37 0.98
CA SER A 523 15.48 7.68 -0.04
C SER A 523 15.49 9.20 -0.28
N PRO A 524 16.57 9.74 -0.89
CA PRO A 524 16.69 11.17 -1.12
C PRO A 524 15.71 11.65 -2.19
N VAL A 525 15.13 12.83 -1.93
CA VAL A 525 14.36 13.64 -2.87
C VAL A 525 15.15 14.92 -3.12
N GLY A 526 15.38 15.25 -4.39
CA GLY A 526 16.13 16.43 -4.79
C GLY A 526 15.21 17.62 -5.04
N VAL A 527 15.58 18.80 -4.55
CA VAL A 527 14.89 20.07 -4.83
C VAL A 527 15.85 20.95 -5.58
N GLN A 528 15.47 21.36 -6.79
CA GLN A 528 16.26 22.26 -7.61
C GLN A 528 15.95 23.71 -7.22
N PHE A 529 16.97 24.42 -6.74
CA PHE A 529 16.82 25.77 -6.18
C PHE A 529 17.99 26.68 -6.52
N ARG A 530 17.78 27.99 -6.36
CA ARG A 530 18.84 29.00 -6.21
C ARG A 530 18.42 30.03 -5.17
N THR A 531 19.40 30.70 -4.58
CA THR A 531 19.22 31.76 -3.59
C THR A 531 20.32 32.81 -3.67
N ASN A 532 20.03 34.01 -3.17
CA ASN A 532 20.94 35.16 -3.05
C ASN A 532 21.49 35.35 -1.62
N GLY A 533 21.17 34.44 -0.70
CA GLY A 533 21.58 34.47 0.70
C GLY A 533 21.26 33.17 1.42
N PRO A 534 21.79 32.94 2.63
CA PRO A 534 21.48 31.76 3.41
C PRO A 534 20.01 31.76 3.86
N ALA A 535 19.36 30.60 3.75
CA ALA A 535 17.99 30.36 4.18
C ALA A 535 17.84 28.96 4.77
N THR A 536 16.67 28.67 5.31
CA THR A 536 16.27 27.32 5.74
C THR A 536 14.97 26.95 5.06
N LEU A 537 14.95 25.77 4.44
CA LEU A 537 13.74 25.11 3.98
C LEU A 537 13.28 24.13 5.05
N ALA A 538 12.22 24.47 5.77
CA ALA A 538 11.56 23.54 6.69
C ALA A 538 10.43 22.80 5.96
N ILE A 539 10.49 21.48 5.95
CA ILE A 539 9.55 20.60 5.25
C ILE A 539 8.70 19.85 6.28
N GLY A 540 7.39 20.05 6.21
CA GLY A 540 6.43 19.39 7.11
C GLY A 540 5.21 20.25 7.38
N LYS A 541 4.07 19.60 7.64
CA LYS A 541 2.80 20.23 7.98
C LYS A 541 2.86 20.89 9.36
N ASP A 542 3.24 20.12 10.38
CA ASP A 542 3.37 20.60 11.75
C ASP A 542 4.63 21.46 11.92
N GLN A 543 4.47 22.70 12.37
CA GLN A 543 5.57 23.63 12.59
C GLN A 543 6.55 23.17 13.68
N ALA A 544 6.08 22.44 14.69
CA ALA A 544 6.93 21.93 15.76
C ALA A 544 7.84 20.79 15.27
N ASN A 545 7.40 20.05 14.25
CA ASN A 545 8.00 18.80 13.80
C ASN A 545 8.23 18.83 12.28
N ARG A 546 9.18 19.67 11.84
CA ARG A 546 9.60 19.79 10.44
C ARG A 546 11.02 19.29 10.22
N LEU A 547 11.24 18.67 9.07
CA LEU A 547 12.56 18.43 8.55
C LEU A 547 13.21 19.76 8.17
N SER A 548 14.34 20.08 8.78
CA SER A 548 15.07 21.32 8.51
C SER A 548 16.18 21.05 7.50
N VAL A 549 16.08 21.69 6.33
CA VAL A 549 17.04 21.60 5.23
C VAL A 549 17.67 22.97 5.04
N PRO A 550 18.93 23.16 5.43
CA PRO A 550 19.56 24.44 5.22
C PRO A 550 19.87 24.69 3.74
N LEU A 551 19.66 25.93 3.30
CA LEU A 551 19.92 26.40 1.95
C LEU A 551 21.11 27.38 1.98
N PRO A 552 22.30 26.98 1.53
CA PRO A 552 23.45 27.87 1.46
C PRO A 552 23.25 28.95 0.38
N ASP A 553 23.97 30.07 0.48
CA ASP A 553 23.98 31.07 -0.58
C ASP A 553 24.63 30.53 -1.86
N THR A 554 23.78 30.22 -2.85
CA THR A 554 24.22 29.75 -4.18
C THR A 554 24.70 30.87 -5.11
N ARG A 555 24.59 32.15 -4.69
CA ARG A 555 24.91 33.33 -5.51
C ARG A 555 24.16 33.34 -6.85
N GLY A 556 22.89 32.94 -6.80
CA GLY A 556 22.01 32.85 -7.97
C GLY A 556 22.29 31.67 -8.92
N GLN A 557 23.17 30.74 -8.56
CA GLN A 557 23.42 29.54 -9.36
C GLN A 557 22.45 28.41 -8.98
N TRP A 558 21.93 27.70 -9.98
CA TRP A 558 21.06 26.56 -9.74
C TRP A 558 21.84 25.38 -9.14
N ARG A 559 21.30 24.81 -8.06
CA ARG A 559 21.83 23.64 -7.36
C ARG A 559 20.69 22.73 -6.91
N TYR A 560 21.00 21.47 -6.68
CA TYR A 560 20.15 20.58 -5.91
C TYR A 560 20.47 20.67 -4.44
N VAL A 561 19.45 20.74 -3.59
CA VAL A 561 19.55 20.27 -2.22
C VAL A 561 18.72 19.00 -2.10
N THR A 562 19.09 18.08 -1.20
CA THR A 562 18.31 16.85 -1.00
C THR A 562 17.82 16.71 0.42
N TYR A 563 16.67 16.05 0.57
CA TYR A 563 16.13 15.64 1.85
C TYR A 563 15.71 14.17 1.79
N ASP A 564 15.81 13.44 2.89
CA ASP A 564 15.57 11.99 2.92
C ASP A 564 14.17 11.69 3.45
N VAL A 565 13.36 10.99 2.66
CA VAL A 565 11.98 10.62 3.00
C VAL A 565 11.84 9.20 3.52
N ASP A 566 12.95 8.59 3.96
CA ASP A 566 12.94 7.36 4.75
C ASP A 566 11.94 7.49 5.91
N ALA A 567 10.97 6.57 5.99
CA ALA A 567 9.91 6.62 6.98
C ALA A 567 10.45 6.61 8.42
N GLU A 568 11.60 5.96 8.66
CA GLU A 568 12.25 5.96 9.97
C GLU A 568 12.68 7.37 10.39
N LYS A 569 13.15 8.19 9.45
CA LYS A 569 13.58 9.58 9.70
C LYS A 569 12.43 10.56 9.85
N LEU A 570 11.24 10.20 9.35
CA LEU A 570 10.03 11.01 9.43
C LEU A 570 9.13 10.65 10.61
N THR A 571 9.57 9.79 11.53
CA THR A 571 8.79 9.41 12.72
C THR A 571 8.36 10.65 13.52
N GLY A 572 7.06 10.80 13.77
CA GLY A 572 6.49 11.98 14.44
C GLY A 572 6.38 13.24 13.55
N MET A 573 6.72 13.16 12.26
CA MET A 573 6.61 14.25 11.30
C MET A 573 5.57 13.91 10.22
N SER A 574 4.64 14.82 9.98
CA SER A 574 3.72 14.72 8.84
C SER A 574 4.17 15.67 7.75
N LEU A 575 4.35 15.16 6.52
CA LEU A 575 4.58 16.01 5.36
C LEU A 575 3.28 16.67 4.86
N GLY A 576 2.12 16.27 5.38
CA GLY A 576 0.80 16.66 4.84
C GLY A 576 0.11 15.56 4.05
N GLY A 577 0.51 14.30 4.27
CA GLY A 577 0.06 13.12 3.54
C GLY A 577 1.20 12.46 2.75
N GLU A 578 0.86 11.41 2.01
CA GLU A 578 1.84 10.62 1.24
C GLU A 578 2.22 11.27 -0.11
N ASN A 579 1.45 12.25 -0.58
CA ASN A 579 1.59 12.84 -1.92
C ASN A 579 1.73 14.38 -1.88
N LEU A 580 1.97 14.95 -0.70
CA LEU A 580 2.05 16.38 -0.45
C LEU A 580 3.21 16.66 0.52
N ALA A 581 3.86 17.81 0.34
CA ALA A 581 4.78 18.37 1.32
C ALA A 581 4.59 19.87 1.48
N TYR A 582 4.60 20.37 2.71
CA TYR A 582 4.62 21.81 2.99
C TYR A 582 6.06 22.32 3.10
N PHE A 583 6.44 23.23 2.22
CA PHE A 583 7.76 23.83 2.13
C PHE A 583 7.69 25.23 2.73
N THR A 584 8.36 25.44 3.87
CA THR A 584 8.41 26.73 4.57
C THR A 584 9.80 27.33 4.47
N VAL A 585 9.93 28.44 3.76
CA VAL A 585 11.20 29.13 3.56
C VAL A 585 11.39 30.22 4.60
N MET A 586 12.45 30.10 5.41
CA MET A 586 12.79 31.02 6.50
C MET A 586 14.18 31.63 6.28
N SER A 587 14.38 32.89 6.68
CA SER A 587 15.70 33.50 6.76
C SER A 587 15.73 34.60 7.83
N GLY A 588 16.91 34.83 8.41
CA GLY A 588 17.17 35.97 9.29
C GLY A 588 17.42 37.28 8.54
N ALA A 589 17.64 37.25 7.22
CA ALA A 589 17.81 38.42 6.38
C ALA A 589 16.57 38.66 5.51
N GLU A 590 15.95 39.84 5.65
CA GLU A 590 14.64 40.16 5.05
C GLU A 590 14.61 40.17 3.51
N ASP A 591 15.76 40.32 2.84
CA ASP A 591 15.89 40.37 1.38
C ASP A 591 16.30 39.03 0.73
N THR A 592 16.30 37.94 1.50
CA THR A 592 16.68 36.62 0.98
C THR A 592 15.58 36.06 0.07
N GLN A 593 15.93 35.75 -1.17
CA GLN A 593 15.04 35.18 -2.18
C GLN A 593 15.47 33.75 -2.47
N VAL A 594 14.52 32.82 -2.43
CA VAL A 594 14.72 31.43 -2.84
C VAL A 594 13.82 31.15 -4.04
N ASP A 595 14.44 30.78 -5.14
CA ASP A 595 13.75 30.34 -6.35
C ASP A 595 13.76 28.81 -6.40
N PHE A 596 12.60 28.19 -6.68
CA PHE A 596 12.45 26.75 -6.87
C PHE A 596 11.95 26.44 -8.27
N ASP A 597 12.63 25.51 -8.93
CA ASP A 597 12.26 25.04 -10.28
C ASP A 597 11.38 23.80 -10.19
N TYR A 598 11.95 22.65 -9.81
CA TYR A 598 11.22 21.40 -9.67
C TYR A 598 11.75 20.51 -8.55
N VAL A 599 10.95 19.51 -8.19
CA VAL A 599 11.35 18.40 -7.31
C VAL A 599 11.67 17.16 -8.14
N ASN A 600 12.82 16.54 -7.87
CA ASN A 600 13.31 15.30 -8.45
C ASN A 600 13.09 14.12 -7.50
N LEU A 601 12.07 13.31 -7.77
CA LEU A 601 11.76 12.10 -7.01
C LEU A 601 12.76 10.95 -7.26
N GLU A 602 13.54 11.02 -8.33
CA GLU A 602 14.54 10.01 -8.74
C GLU A 602 15.97 10.44 -8.38
N ALA A 603 16.14 11.35 -7.43
CA ALA A 603 17.45 11.88 -7.04
C ALA A 603 18.46 10.78 -6.69
N LYS A 604 18.00 9.69 -6.05
CA LYS A 604 18.84 8.55 -5.68
C LYS A 604 19.59 7.90 -6.86
N THR A 605 18.98 7.87 -8.04
CA THR A 605 19.55 7.21 -9.24
C THR A 605 20.07 8.20 -10.27
N GLN A 606 19.64 9.45 -10.22
CA GLN A 606 19.98 10.48 -11.20
C GLN A 606 21.02 11.50 -10.72
N LEU A 607 21.26 11.58 -9.41
CA LEU A 607 22.23 12.51 -8.83
C LEU A 607 23.35 11.76 -8.11
N THR A 608 24.56 12.27 -8.29
CA THR A 608 25.65 12.17 -7.33
C THR A 608 25.43 13.30 -6.32
N ILE A 609 25.41 12.95 -5.03
CA ILE A 609 25.04 13.87 -3.95
C ILE A 609 26.20 13.83 -2.96
N PRO A 610 26.81 14.99 -2.64
CA PRO A 610 27.82 15.05 -1.59
C PRO A 610 27.22 14.53 -0.29
N GLN A 611 27.84 13.53 0.31
CA GLN A 611 27.37 12.95 1.57
C GLN A 611 28.39 13.22 2.66
N PHE A 612 27.95 13.96 3.68
CA PHE A 612 28.69 13.99 4.92
C PHE A 612 28.55 12.64 5.66
N PRO A 613 29.58 12.24 6.44
CA PRO A 613 29.47 11.06 7.31
C PRO A 613 28.24 11.16 8.21
N LYS A 614 27.59 10.01 8.52
CA LYS A 614 26.33 9.99 9.28
C LYS A 614 26.38 10.72 10.63
N ASP A 615 27.57 10.84 11.21
CA ASP A 615 27.77 11.43 12.53
C ASP A 615 28.29 12.87 12.46
N THR A 616 27.47 13.77 11.89
CA THR A 616 27.80 15.20 11.85
C THR A 616 27.38 15.96 13.11
N THR A 617 26.58 15.35 13.97
CA THR A 617 26.01 16.00 15.17
C THR A 617 26.90 15.84 16.40
N THR A 618 27.82 14.87 16.40
CA THR A 618 28.82 14.74 17.45
C THR A 618 29.72 15.97 17.49
N PRO A 619 29.83 16.65 18.64
CA PRO A 619 30.71 17.81 18.75
C PRO A 619 32.16 17.39 18.59
N LEU A 620 32.92 18.17 17.82
CA LEU A 620 34.38 18.09 17.83
C LEU A 620 34.87 18.69 19.14
N ILE A 621 35.77 17.99 19.83
CA ILE A 621 36.35 18.48 21.08
C ILE A 621 37.76 18.99 20.78
N GLY A 622 38.06 20.22 21.23
CA GLY A 622 39.39 20.82 21.17
C GLY A 622 39.86 21.26 22.55
N LEU A 623 41.14 21.62 22.66
CA LEU A 623 41.76 22.14 23.88
C LEU A 623 42.21 23.57 23.68
N ALA A 624 41.93 24.43 24.67
CA ALA A 624 42.42 25.80 24.66
C ALA A 624 43.96 25.83 24.57
N GLY A 625 44.50 26.53 23.58
CA GLY A 625 45.93 26.65 23.32
C GLY A 625 46.56 25.53 22.49
N ALA A 626 45.82 24.46 22.18
CA ALA A 626 46.26 23.40 21.27
C ALA A 626 45.66 23.57 19.87
N GLU A 627 46.33 23.07 18.84
CA GLU A 627 45.80 23.06 17.49
C GLU A 627 44.76 21.93 17.31
N LEU A 628 43.54 22.29 16.94
CA LEU A 628 42.52 21.35 16.48
C LEU A 628 42.63 21.20 14.96
N SER A 629 42.91 19.98 14.50
CA SER A 629 42.92 19.64 13.07
C SER A 629 41.99 18.45 12.81
N ARG A 630 40.88 18.68 12.10
CA ARG A 630 39.84 17.65 11.84
C ARG A 630 39.28 17.75 10.42
N SER A 631 39.14 16.60 9.76
CA SER A 631 38.49 16.56 8.45
C SER A 631 36.98 16.73 8.61
N LEU A 632 36.43 17.72 7.92
CA LEU A 632 35.00 17.93 7.76
C LEU A 632 34.50 17.57 6.36
N ALA A 633 35.27 16.77 5.63
CA ALA A 633 34.97 16.42 4.26
C ALA A 633 33.65 15.63 4.14
N ALA A 634 32.96 15.87 3.02
CA ALA A 634 31.96 14.98 2.47
C ALA A 634 32.65 14.00 1.51
N THR A 635 31.95 12.93 1.16
CA THR A 635 32.31 12.03 0.06
C THR A 635 31.30 12.17 -1.07
N ASP A 636 31.77 12.11 -2.31
CA ASP A 636 30.90 11.97 -3.47
C ASP A 636 31.10 10.60 -4.13
N ALA A 637 29.99 9.92 -4.44
CA ALA A 637 30.02 8.61 -5.10
C ALA A 637 30.40 8.69 -6.58
N GLY A 638 30.21 9.84 -7.25
CA GLY A 638 30.64 10.07 -8.63
C GLY A 638 32.11 10.45 -8.78
N GLY A 639 32.75 10.84 -7.66
CA GLY A 639 34.15 11.24 -7.62
C GLY A 639 34.41 12.68 -8.07
N GLU A 640 33.38 13.51 -8.13
CA GLU A 640 33.46 14.93 -8.41
C GLU A 640 34.34 15.66 -7.39
N ALA A 641 35.01 16.72 -7.84
CA ALA A 641 35.81 17.56 -6.96
C ALA A 641 34.89 18.44 -6.12
N LEU A 642 34.92 18.23 -4.80
CA LEU A 642 34.09 18.99 -3.86
C LEU A 642 34.75 20.32 -3.49
N GLN A 643 33.95 21.40 -3.51
CA GLN A 643 34.33 22.70 -2.98
C GLN A 643 33.65 22.92 -1.63
N TYR A 644 34.44 23.36 -0.65
CA TYR A 644 33.99 23.57 0.73
C TYR A 644 33.90 25.04 1.07
N SER A 645 32.85 25.40 1.80
CA SER A 645 32.70 26.71 2.40
C SER A 645 32.07 26.59 3.78
N ALA A 646 32.27 27.62 4.62
CA ALA A 646 31.63 27.68 5.93
C ALA A 646 31.10 29.06 6.27
N VAL A 647 30.00 29.07 7.01
CA VAL A 647 29.36 30.28 7.56
C VAL A 647 29.35 30.16 9.08
N GLY A 648 29.72 31.25 9.77
CA GLY A 648 29.76 31.30 11.23
C GLY A 648 31.04 30.75 11.87
N LEU A 649 32.14 30.61 11.11
CA LEU A 649 33.42 30.14 11.68
C LEU A 649 33.89 31.02 12.85
N PRO A 650 34.37 30.43 13.96
CA PRO A 650 34.98 31.16 15.06
C PRO A 650 36.20 31.97 14.60
N ALA A 651 36.48 33.07 15.31
CA ALA A 651 37.66 33.87 15.03
C ALA A 651 38.96 33.02 15.10
N GLY A 652 39.76 33.06 14.04
CA GLY A 652 41.00 32.30 13.91
C GLY A 652 40.84 30.85 13.44
N ALA A 653 39.62 30.35 13.24
CA ALA A 653 39.38 29.05 12.61
C ALA A 653 39.44 29.18 11.08
N GLY A 654 40.05 28.19 10.42
CA GLY A 654 40.11 28.08 8.97
C GLY A 654 39.49 26.77 8.48
N LEU A 655 38.83 26.82 7.32
CA LEU A 655 38.38 25.63 6.58
C LEU A 655 39.05 25.65 5.20
N ASP A 656 39.77 24.58 4.86
CA ASP A 656 40.36 24.43 3.55
C ASP A 656 39.28 24.18 2.48
N PRO A 657 39.19 25.03 1.43
CA PRO A 657 38.10 24.95 0.45
C PRO A 657 38.19 23.74 -0.50
N ALA A 658 39.34 23.06 -0.60
CA ALA A 658 39.52 21.91 -1.48
C ALA A 658 39.41 20.56 -0.74
N THR A 659 39.72 20.54 0.55
CA THR A 659 39.79 19.30 1.35
C THR A 659 38.75 19.22 2.45
N GLY A 660 38.14 20.35 2.84
CA GLY A 660 37.22 20.42 3.98
C GLY A 660 37.94 20.24 5.33
N GLN A 661 39.26 20.40 5.38
CA GLN A 661 40.03 20.31 6.62
C GLN A 661 39.80 21.56 7.49
N LEU A 662 39.30 21.37 8.71
CA LEU A 662 39.24 22.41 9.74
C LEU A 662 40.57 22.48 10.48
N THR A 663 41.13 23.69 10.60
CA THR A 663 42.30 23.99 11.44
C THR A 663 42.01 25.16 12.35
N TRP A 664 42.23 25.00 13.67
CA TRP A 664 41.99 26.07 14.63
C TRP A 664 42.91 25.98 15.86
N ALA A 665 43.74 27.00 16.06
CA ALA A 665 44.48 27.21 17.30
C ALA A 665 43.65 28.09 18.24
N ALA A 666 42.71 27.47 18.98
CA ALA A 666 41.74 28.19 19.79
C ALA A 666 42.41 28.89 21.00
N PRO A 667 42.26 30.21 21.18
CA PRO A 667 42.77 30.90 22.36
C PRO A 667 41.99 30.50 23.62
N THR A 668 42.53 30.79 24.80
CA THR A 668 41.85 30.52 26.09
C THR A 668 40.52 31.26 26.24
N THR A 669 40.36 32.40 25.56
CA THR A 669 39.09 33.15 25.50
C THR A 669 38.02 32.47 24.65
N ALA A 670 38.37 31.45 23.87
CA ALA A 670 37.46 30.67 23.06
C ALA A 670 36.95 29.39 23.77
N VAL A 671 37.23 29.21 25.08
CA VAL A 671 36.62 28.11 25.85
C VAL A 671 35.09 28.20 25.78
N GLY A 672 34.43 27.07 25.50
CA GLY A 672 32.98 26.99 25.35
C GLY A 672 32.54 26.37 24.02
N GLU A 673 31.24 26.47 23.74
CA GLU A 673 30.60 25.94 22.53
C GLU A 673 30.65 26.95 21.39
N HIS A 674 30.99 26.47 20.19
CA HIS A 674 30.97 27.22 18.94
C HIS A 674 30.24 26.42 17.87
N THR A 675 29.31 27.04 17.15
CA THR A 675 28.56 26.40 16.07
C THR A 675 28.78 27.14 14.76
N PHE A 676 28.91 26.37 13.69
CA PHE A 676 29.03 26.90 12.33
C PHE A 676 28.43 25.89 11.35
N GLN A 677 28.31 26.29 10.10
CA GLN A 677 27.76 25.45 9.05
C GLN A 677 28.78 25.25 7.94
N VAL A 678 28.95 23.99 7.50
CA VAL A 678 29.82 23.63 6.38
C VAL A 678 28.96 23.22 5.19
N THR A 679 29.34 23.67 4.00
CA THR A 679 28.73 23.30 2.72
C THR A 679 29.75 22.60 1.86
N ALA A 680 29.37 21.46 1.26
CA ALA A 680 30.08 20.82 0.17
C ALA A 680 29.26 21.03 -1.12
N ASP A 681 29.90 21.52 -2.18
CA ASP A 681 29.32 21.78 -3.51
C ASP A 681 30.10 20.98 -4.56
N ASP A 682 29.43 20.12 -5.33
CA ASP A 682 30.01 19.39 -6.47
C ASP A 682 29.79 20.12 -7.82
N GLY A 683 29.11 21.28 -7.80
CA GLY A 683 28.70 22.06 -8.97
C GLY A 683 27.26 21.80 -9.45
N ILE A 684 26.64 20.71 -9.01
CA ILE A 684 25.28 20.23 -9.36
C ILE A 684 24.40 20.21 -8.10
N SER A 685 24.88 19.58 -7.03
CA SER A 685 24.26 19.34 -5.74
C SER A 685 25.08 19.99 -4.63
N VAL A 686 24.37 20.47 -3.61
CA VAL A 686 24.97 20.95 -2.37
C VAL A 686 24.47 20.11 -1.20
N ALA A 687 25.38 19.79 -0.30
CA ALA A 687 25.05 19.26 1.01
C ALA A 687 25.57 20.21 2.07
N THR A 688 24.77 20.40 3.12
CA THR A 688 25.20 21.16 4.27
C THR A 688 25.20 20.29 5.51
N ARG A 689 26.11 20.59 6.43
CA ARG A 689 26.07 20.04 7.78
C ARG A 689 26.28 21.14 8.82
N PRO A 690 25.51 21.13 9.92
CA PRO A 690 25.93 21.85 11.11
C PRO A 690 27.20 21.20 11.66
N ALA A 691 28.09 22.01 12.24
CA ALA A 691 29.25 21.55 12.98
C ALA A 691 29.28 22.27 14.33
N LYS A 692 29.59 21.51 15.38
CA LYS A 692 29.78 22.03 16.74
C LYS A 692 31.21 21.73 17.18
N VAL A 693 31.91 22.74 17.68
CA VAL A 693 33.21 22.58 18.34
C VAL A 693 33.07 23.02 19.79
N ILE A 694 33.51 22.18 20.73
CA ILE A 694 33.58 22.51 22.15
C ILE A 694 35.06 22.61 22.52
N ILE A 695 35.50 23.81 22.90
CA ILE A 695 36.86 24.03 23.38
C ILE A 695 36.86 23.89 24.89
N ALA A 696 37.50 22.82 25.37
CA ALA A 696 37.66 22.55 26.78
C ALA A 696 38.83 23.37 27.37
N ALA A 697 38.66 23.81 28.63
CA ALA A 697 39.68 24.56 29.35
C ALA A 697 40.93 23.72 29.70
N ASN A 698 40.76 22.40 29.82
CA ASN A 698 41.82 21.44 30.11
C ASN A 698 41.39 20.02 29.69
N ARG A 699 42.32 19.06 29.77
CA ARG A 699 42.11 17.67 29.36
C ARG A 699 41.00 16.96 30.13
N GLN A 700 40.84 17.22 31.44
CA GLN A 700 39.75 16.62 32.22
C GLN A 700 38.39 17.11 31.75
N ALA A 701 38.22 18.41 31.54
CA ALA A 701 36.98 18.98 30.99
C ALA A 701 36.65 18.44 29.58
N ALA A 702 37.68 18.12 28.79
CA ALA A 702 37.52 17.49 27.48
C ALA A 702 36.98 16.04 27.59
N VAL A 703 37.48 15.27 28.56
CA VAL A 703 36.95 13.92 28.86
C VAL A 703 35.50 14.01 29.34
N ASP A 704 35.19 14.93 30.25
CA ASP A 704 33.82 15.12 30.75
C ASP A 704 32.87 15.47 29.60
N THR A 705 33.33 16.30 28.65
CA THR A 705 32.58 16.63 27.43
C THR A 705 32.38 15.39 26.54
N ALA A 706 33.41 14.56 26.37
CA ALA A 706 33.33 13.33 25.57
C ALA A 706 32.39 12.26 26.17
N LEU A 707 32.12 12.33 27.47
CA LEU A 707 31.16 11.48 28.17
C LEU A 707 29.71 11.96 28.07
N THR A 708 29.45 13.09 27.41
CA THR A 708 28.08 13.60 27.20
C THR A 708 27.24 12.54 26.48
N GLY A 709 26.10 12.15 27.09
CA GLY A 709 25.21 11.10 26.61
C GLY A 709 25.29 9.78 27.39
N PHE A 710 26.33 9.58 28.21
CA PHE A 710 26.37 8.48 29.18
C PHE A 710 25.55 8.83 30.42
N ASP A 711 24.61 7.96 30.78
CA ASP A 711 23.85 8.04 32.02
C ASP A 711 24.36 6.97 33.02
N PRO A 712 25.01 7.37 34.12
CA PRO A 712 25.53 6.42 35.11
C PRO A 712 24.44 5.68 35.89
N THR A 713 23.17 6.08 35.77
CA THR A 713 22.01 5.45 36.42
C THR A 713 21.25 4.49 35.49
N ALA A 714 21.52 4.54 34.18
CA ALA A 714 20.88 3.68 33.21
C ALA A 714 21.47 2.26 33.24
N VAL A 715 20.66 1.29 32.81
CA VAL A 715 21.09 -0.09 32.60
C VAL A 715 21.32 -0.32 31.12
N TYR A 716 22.52 -0.73 30.77
CA TYR A 716 22.95 -1.02 29.40
C TYR A 716 23.10 -2.52 29.18
N GLU A 717 22.99 -2.97 27.93
CA GLU A 717 23.32 -4.34 27.55
C GLU A 717 24.78 -4.62 27.92
N THR A 718 25.02 -5.75 28.60
CA THR A 718 26.33 -6.10 29.18
C THR A 718 27.50 -5.97 28.18
N PRO A 719 27.38 -6.45 26.93
CA PRO A 719 28.48 -6.32 25.95
C PRO A 719 28.81 -4.88 25.58
N SER A 720 27.80 -4.01 25.45
CA SER A 720 28.00 -2.61 25.07
C SER A 720 28.67 -1.81 26.20
N PHE A 721 28.25 -2.05 27.43
CA PHE A 721 28.80 -1.40 28.61
C PHE A 721 30.26 -1.81 28.86
N ALA A 722 30.59 -3.10 28.73
CA ALA A 722 31.96 -3.58 28.89
C ALA A 722 32.93 -2.97 27.86
N ALA A 723 32.47 -2.81 26.60
CA ALA A 723 33.25 -2.16 25.56
C ALA A 723 33.50 -0.66 25.86
N PHE A 724 32.47 0.05 26.33
CA PHE A 724 32.57 1.44 26.77
C PHE A 724 33.55 1.61 27.95
N GLU A 725 33.42 0.80 28.99
CA GLU A 725 34.29 0.86 30.17
C GLU A 725 35.76 0.64 29.82
N LYS A 726 36.04 -0.28 28.90
CA LYS A 726 37.39 -0.52 28.39
C LYS A 726 37.98 0.75 27.76
N VAL A 727 37.24 1.38 26.84
CA VAL A 727 37.70 2.62 26.18
C VAL A 727 37.84 3.75 27.19
N ARG A 728 36.90 3.89 28.13
CA ARG A 728 36.95 4.89 29.20
C ARG A 728 38.22 4.76 30.06
N ALA A 729 38.60 3.53 30.41
CA ALA A 729 39.83 3.26 31.16
C ALA A 729 41.10 3.60 30.35
N GLU A 730 41.11 3.29 29.05
CA GLU A 730 42.21 3.65 28.14
C GLU A 730 42.39 5.18 28.04
N VAL A 731 41.32 5.93 27.80
CA VAL A 731 41.37 7.41 27.71
C VAL A 731 41.82 8.03 29.02
N ARG A 732 41.31 7.54 30.16
CA ARG A 732 41.71 8.03 31.49
C ARG A 732 43.22 7.86 31.75
N SER A 733 43.80 6.75 31.28
CA SER A 733 45.24 6.48 31.42
C SER A 733 46.10 7.35 30.50
N ALA A 734 45.52 7.88 29.41
CA ALA A 734 46.20 8.71 28.43
C ALA A 734 46.18 10.22 28.74
N ILE A 735 45.36 10.68 29.71
CA ILE A 735 45.15 12.11 30.04
C ILE A 735 46.45 12.87 30.20
N ASP A 736 47.43 12.34 30.93
CA ASP A 736 48.68 13.06 31.22
C ASP A 736 49.86 12.64 30.33
N THR A 737 49.68 11.64 29.47
CA THR A 737 50.80 10.95 28.79
C THR A 737 50.79 11.08 27.26
N ALA A 738 49.62 11.27 26.64
CA ALA A 738 49.51 11.49 25.21
C ALA A 738 49.91 12.92 24.81
N ASP A 739 50.42 13.10 23.58
CA ASP A 739 50.45 14.44 22.97
C ASP A 739 49.03 14.95 22.67
N ASP A 740 48.88 16.23 22.33
CA ASP A 740 47.55 16.83 22.16
C ASP A 740 46.75 16.16 21.03
N GLY A 741 47.39 15.85 19.89
CA GLY A 741 46.73 15.19 18.76
C GLY A 741 46.22 13.80 19.11
N GLY A 742 47.09 12.96 19.68
CA GLY A 742 46.75 11.62 20.15
C GLY A 742 45.70 11.64 21.26
N PHE A 743 45.73 12.63 22.16
CA PHE A 743 44.70 12.80 23.18
C PHE A 743 43.34 13.14 22.56
N LEU A 744 43.28 14.07 21.60
CA LEU A 744 42.03 14.42 20.92
C LEU A 744 41.46 13.24 20.10
N ASP A 745 42.30 12.35 19.58
CA ASP A 745 41.85 11.12 18.89
C ASP A 745 41.25 10.10 19.87
N GLN A 746 41.79 10.01 21.09
CA GLN A 746 41.20 9.19 22.16
C GLN A 746 39.81 9.70 22.58
N LEU A 747 39.57 11.02 22.57
CA LEU A 747 38.24 11.57 22.85
C LEU A 747 37.20 11.14 21.81
N VAL A 748 37.57 11.06 20.53
CA VAL A 748 36.67 10.54 19.48
C VAL A 748 36.31 9.08 19.76
N ARG A 749 37.30 8.23 20.10
CA ARG A 749 37.05 6.84 20.49
C ARG A 749 36.08 6.74 21.68
N LEU A 750 36.22 7.64 22.66
CA LEU A 750 35.33 7.69 23.82
C LEU A 750 33.91 8.12 23.43
N GLN A 751 33.76 9.15 22.60
CA GLN A 751 32.45 9.58 22.08
C GLN A 751 31.76 8.44 21.30
N ASP A 752 32.50 7.72 20.47
CA ASP A 752 31.98 6.57 19.72
C ASP A 752 31.58 5.41 20.64
N ALA A 753 32.36 5.16 21.70
CA ALA A 753 32.03 4.17 22.70
C ALA A 753 30.76 4.54 23.51
N VAL A 754 30.56 5.83 23.82
CA VAL A 754 29.33 6.34 24.44
C VAL A 754 28.12 6.12 23.50
N LYS A 755 28.24 6.45 22.21
CA LYS A 755 27.15 6.23 21.23
C LYS A 755 26.83 4.77 21.00
N ALA A 756 27.82 3.89 21.15
CA ALA A 756 27.64 2.44 21.00
C ALA A 756 26.96 1.78 22.20
N LEU A 757 26.77 2.51 23.32
CA LEU A 757 26.00 2.04 24.46
C LEU A 757 24.55 1.75 24.05
N LYS A 758 24.06 0.56 24.39
CA LYS A 758 22.69 0.14 24.12
C LYS A 758 21.95 0.01 25.43
N LEU A 759 20.90 0.82 25.62
CA LEU A 759 20.02 0.67 26.78
C LEU A 759 19.41 -0.73 26.76
N LEU A 760 19.34 -1.36 27.93
CA LEU A 760 18.70 -2.67 28.07
C LEU A 760 17.18 -2.54 27.83
N THR A 761 16.56 -1.53 28.43
CA THR A 761 15.14 -1.17 28.23
C THR A 761 15.02 0.28 27.72
N PRO A 762 15.19 0.53 26.40
CA PRO A 762 14.91 1.85 25.83
C PRO A 762 13.42 2.21 26.00
N ARG A 763 13.13 3.50 26.11
CA ARG A 763 11.81 4.02 26.53
C ARG A 763 11.23 4.99 25.51
N LEU A 764 9.93 4.86 25.24
CA LEU A 764 9.19 5.88 24.50
C LEU A 764 9.00 7.13 25.36
N ALA A 765 9.17 8.30 24.75
CA ALA A 765 8.97 9.59 25.42
C ALA A 765 7.49 9.88 25.71
N SER A 766 6.57 9.25 24.97
CA SER A 766 5.12 9.48 25.07
C SER A 766 4.53 8.96 26.38
N ASP A 767 4.90 7.74 26.80
CA ASP A 767 4.29 7.07 27.96
C ASP A 767 5.26 6.21 28.80
N GLY A 768 6.56 6.19 28.47
CA GLY A 768 7.56 5.39 29.18
C GLY A 768 7.46 3.88 28.95
N SER A 769 6.65 3.42 27.99
CA SER A 769 6.67 2.02 27.54
C SER A 769 7.98 1.68 26.82
N ILE A 770 8.21 0.39 26.59
CA ILE A 770 9.44 -0.07 25.92
C ILE A 770 9.43 0.39 24.47
N ASP A 771 10.47 1.12 24.05
CA ASP A 771 10.72 1.39 22.64
C ASP A 771 11.36 0.15 22.00
N TYR A 772 10.53 -0.77 21.53
CA TYR A 772 11.01 -2.01 20.93
C TYR A 772 11.34 -1.88 19.43
N ARG A 773 11.37 -0.66 18.87
CA ARG A 773 11.83 -0.43 17.49
C ARG A 773 13.29 -0.85 17.37
N GLY A 774 13.54 -1.87 16.56
CA GLY A 774 14.89 -2.45 16.38
C GLY A 774 15.30 -3.47 17.44
N LEU A 775 14.45 -3.78 18.43
CA LEU A 775 14.68 -4.86 19.41
C LEU A 775 13.98 -6.17 19.05
N VAL A 776 13.02 -6.12 18.12
CA VAL A 776 12.10 -7.23 17.88
C VAL A 776 12.03 -7.62 16.40
N THR A 777 11.63 -8.85 16.17
CA THR A 777 11.06 -9.28 14.89
C THR A 777 9.57 -9.55 15.06
N THR A 778 8.82 -9.48 13.96
CA THR A 778 7.36 -9.65 13.94
C THR A 778 6.95 -10.74 12.98
N ASP A 779 5.86 -11.44 13.30
CA ASP A 779 5.19 -12.39 12.42
C ASP A 779 3.69 -12.07 12.36
N PRO A 780 3.10 -11.78 11.19
CA PRO A 780 3.77 -11.70 9.88
C PRO A 780 4.73 -10.51 9.80
N ALA A 781 5.80 -10.66 9.01
CA ALA A 781 6.81 -9.62 8.79
C ALA A 781 6.23 -8.32 8.16
N THR A 782 4.98 -8.36 7.68
CA THR A 782 4.24 -7.17 7.22
C THR A 782 3.86 -6.24 8.36
N VAL A 783 3.77 -6.74 9.60
CA VAL A 783 3.56 -5.90 10.79
C VAL A 783 4.86 -5.18 11.12
N GLN A 784 4.85 -3.86 11.04
CA GLN A 784 6.06 -3.05 11.25
C GLN A 784 6.03 -2.45 12.66
N PRO A 785 7.00 -2.76 13.55
CA PRO A 785 7.08 -2.19 14.90
C PRO A 785 6.98 -0.66 14.95
N ARG A 786 7.50 0.04 13.93
CA ARG A 786 7.41 1.50 13.84
C ARG A 786 5.97 2.01 13.81
N ASN A 787 5.06 1.30 13.14
CA ASN A 787 3.66 1.70 13.03
C ASN A 787 2.88 1.45 14.32
N LEU A 788 3.45 0.65 15.25
CA LEU A 788 2.82 0.28 16.52
C LEU A 788 3.26 1.18 17.69
N LEU A 789 4.17 2.12 17.43
CA LEU A 789 4.86 2.97 18.41
C LEU A 789 5.08 4.40 17.88
N ASP A 790 4.33 4.83 16.88
CA ASP A 790 4.46 6.17 16.27
C ASP A 790 3.45 7.19 16.81
N GLY A 791 2.56 6.77 17.71
CA GLY A 791 1.53 7.60 18.32
C GLY A 791 0.41 7.96 17.35
N SER A 792 0.30 7.28 16.21
CA SER A 792 -0.69 7.57 15.18
C SER A 792 -1.66 6.42 15.00
N PHE A 793 -2.95 6.69 15.18
CA PHE A 793 -4.01 5.73 14.91
C PHE A 793 -4.38 5.55 13.42
N ASP A 794 -3.70 6.26 12.52
CA ASP A 794 -3.88 6.19 11.07
C ASP A 794 -2.86 5.23 10.42
N THR A 795 -1.73 5.00 11.06
CA THR A 795 -0.74 3.98 10.75
C THR A 795 -1.13 2.69 11.47
N THR A 796 -0.99 1.54 10.79
CA THR A 796 -1.57 0.30 11.30
C THR A 796 -0.77 -0.94 10.91
N THR A 797 -1.14 -2.08 11.49
CA THR A 797 -0.72 -3.42 11.08
C THR A 797 -1.18 -3.84 9.67
N GLY A 798 -2.09 -3.08 9.05
CA GLY A 798 -2.92 -3.56 7.96
C GLY A 798 -3.99 -4.55 8.44
N ASP A 799 -4.74 -5.12 7.49
CA ASP A 799 -5.78 -6.11 7.77
C ASP A 799 -5.17 -7.51 7.95
N LEU A 800 -5.10 -7.97 9.19
CA LEU A 800 -4.55 -9.26 9.59
C LEU A 800 -5.65 -10.33 9.62
N ARG A 801 -5.39 -11.50 9.01
CA ARG A 801 -6.28 -12.68 9.09
C ARG A 801 -5.87 -13.68 10.17
N ALA A 802 -4.77 -13.40 10.86
CA ALA A 802 -4.20 -14.22 11.94
C ALA A 802 -3.63 -13.29 13.02
N PRO A 803 -3.43 -13.79 14.26
CA PRO A 803 -2.71 -13.05 15.30
C PRO A 803 -1.33 -12.62 14.81
N PHE A 804 -0.82 -11.51 15.34
CA PHE A 804 0.58 -11.15 15.14
C PHE A 804 1.39 -11.42 16.41
N THR A 805 2.68 -11.70 16.23
CA THR A 805 3.63 -11.91 17.34
C THR A 805 4.82 -10.95 17.26
N VAL A 806 5.39 -10.67 18.42
CA VAL A 806 6.59 -9.86 18.64
C VAL A 806 7.61 -10.74 19.37
N ASP A 807 8.80 -10.93 18.79
CA ASP A 807 9.91 -11.71 19.35
C ASP A 807 11.08 -10.79 19.72
N PHE A 808 11.44 -10.71 21.00
CA PHE A 808 12.58 -9.93 21.53
C PHE A 808 13.96 -10.56 21.29
N GLY A 809 14.00 -11.70 20.62
CA GLY A 809 15.21 -12.40 20.25
C GLY A 809 15.78 -13.29 21.35
N GLN A 810 16.66 -14.20 20.95
CA GLN A 810 17.34 -15.11 21.87
C GLN A 810 18.23 -14.31 22.84
N GLY A 811 18.24 -14.73 24.11
CA GLY A 811 19.01 -14.03 25.15
C GLY A 811 18.24 -12.90 25.83
N PHE A 812 17.00 -12.61 25.43
CA PHE A 812 16.19 -11.57 26.05
C PHE A 812 14.78 -12.05 26.40
N GLN A 813 14.26 -11.55 27.52
CA GLN A 813 12.86 -11.69 27.90
C GLN A 813 12.36 -10.37 28.49
N VAL A 814 11.04 -10.18 28.55
CA VAL A 814 10.39 -8.99 29.08
C VAL A 814 9.41 -9.39 30.16
N SER A 815 9.44 -8.67 31.29
CA SER A 815 8.36 -8.68 32.28
C SER A 815 7.45 -7.49 32.02
N ALA A 816 6.17 -7.74 31.74
CA ALA A 816 5.17 -6.70 31.50
C ALA A 816 4.34 -6.40 32.76
N LYS A 817 3.87 -5.16 32.88
CA LYS A 817 2.92 -4.67 33.90
C LYS A 817 1.56 -4.35 33.27
N SER A 818 1.56 -3.81 32.06
CA SER A 818 0.35 -3.56 31.27
C SER A 818 0.69 -3.54 29.78
N PHE A 819 -0.36 -3.56 28.96
CA PHE A 819 -0.28 -3.38 27.51
C PHE A 819 -1.17 -2.23 27.06
N GLY A 820 -0.63 -1.31 26.26
CA GLY A 820 -1.41 -0.35 25.50
C GLY A 820 -1.83 -0.97 24.17
N ILE A 821 -3.12 -0.97 23.83
CA ILE A 821 -3.61 -1.46 22.54
C ILE A 821 -4.55 -0.39 21.98
N GLN A 822 -4.28 0.06 20.75
CA GLN A 822 -5.11 1.05 20.10
C GLN A 822 -5.71 0.51 18.80
N ALA A 823 -6.97 0.87 18.57
CA ALA A 823 -7.66 0.54 17.36
C ALA A 823 -7.33 1.53 16.24
N ARG A 824 -7.39 1.07 14.99
CA ARG A 824 -7.23 1.98 13.86
C ARG A 824 -8.44 2.91 13.71
N TYR A 825 -8.20 4.10 13.19
CA TYR A 825 -9.23 5.06 12.84
C TYR A 825 -10.31 4.45 11.91
N ASN A 826 -11.58 4.79 12.12
CA ASN A 826 -12.79 4.28 11.44
C ASN A 826 -13.14 2.79 11.63
N PHE A 827 -12.32 1.98 12.31
CA PHE A 827 -12.57 0.53 12.43
C PHE A 827 -12.23 -0.01 13.82
N ALA A 828 -12.75 0.62 14.87
CA ALA A 828 -12.49 0.23 16.25
C ALA A 828 -12.89 -1.23 16.55
N ASN A 829 -13.98 -1.68 15.93
CA ASN A 829 -14.50 -3.03 16.08
C ASN A 829 -13.52 -4.12 15.63
N ARG A 830 -12.54 -3.81 14.75
CA ARG A 830 -11.55 -4.78 14.25
C ARG A 830 -10.46 -5.14 15.28
N SER A 831 -10.35 -4.38 16.36
CA SER A 831 -9.49 -4.74 17.50
C SER A 831 -10.30 -5.15 18.72
N GLN A 832 -11.63 -5.08 18.70
CA GLN A 832 -12.49 -5.44 19.84
C GLN A 832 -12.36 -6.93 20.15
N GLY A 833 -12.24 -7.29 21.43
CA GLY A 833 -12.09 -8.68 21.86
C GLY A 833 -10.65 -9.20 21.85
N ALA A 834 -9.66 -8.31 21.77
CA ALA A 834 -8.25 -8.67 21.71
C ALA A 834 -7.62 -8.86 23.09
N ASN A 835 -6.75 -9.86 23.21
CA ASN A 835 -5.89 -10.15 24.35
C ASN A 835 -4.42 -10.22 23.95
N VAL A 836 -3.54 -10.15 24.96
CA VAL A 836 -2.11 -10.39 24.81
C VAL A 836 -1.70 -11.66 25.53
N TYR A 837 -0.90 -12.48 24.85
CA TYR A 837 -0.34 -13.72 25.38
C TYR A 837 1.19 -13.66 25.40
N GLY A 838 1.80 -14.18 26.46
CA GLY A 838 3.25 -14.32 26.60
C GLY A 838 3.71 -15.74 26.32
N SER A 839 4.89 -15.90 25.73
CA SER A 839 5.54 -17.20 25.57
C SER A 839 7.06 -17.12 25.72
N ARG A 840 7.68 -18.18 26.25
CA ARG A 840 9.15 -18.33 26.30
C ARG A 840 9.70 -19.12 25.11
N ASP A 841 8.88 -19.96 24.50
CA ASP A 841 9.24 -20.94 23.47
C ASP A 841 8.57 -20.67 22.11
N GLY A 842 7.63 -19.71 22.05
CA GLY A 842 6.84 -19.38 20.86
C GLY A 842 5.71 -20.38 20.58
N ARG A 843 5.48 -21.35 21.47
CA ARG A 843 4.55 -22.48 21.27
C ARG A 843 3.52 -22.55 22.39
N THR A 844 3.99 -22.44 23.64
CA THR A 844 3.15 -22.44 24.84
C THR A 844 2.82 -21.00 25.20
N TRP A 845 1.53 -20.65 25.17
CA TRP A 845 1.06 -19.28 25.35
C TRP A 845 0.29 -19.12 26.66
N THR A 846 0.67 -18.12 27.44
CA THR A 846 0.02 -17.74 28.70
C THR A 846 -0.75 -16.45 28.50
N LEU A 847 -2.06 -16.43 28.79
CA LEU A 847 -2.88 -15.21 28.73
C LEU A 847 -2.36 -14.19 29.77
N LEU A 848 -2.05 -12.98 29.32
CA LEU A 848 -1.48 -11.94 30.18
C LEU A 848 -2.48 -10.84 30.51
N THR A 849 -3.34 -10.42 29.59
CA THR A 849 -4.29 -9.32 29.82
C THR A 849 -5.40 -9.70 30.80
N GLU A 850 -5.76 -8.77 31.70
CA GLU A 850 -6.86 -8.96 32.67
C GLU A 850 -8.25 -8.98 32.02
N ARG A 851 -8.38 -8.35 30.86
CA ARG A 851 -9.60 -8.28 30.07
C ARG A 851 -9.27 -8.07 28.60
N GLU A 852 -10.27 -8.26 27.76
CA GLU A 852 -10.19 -7.91 26.35
C GLU A 852 -10.36 -6.41 26.11
N THR A 853 -9.90 -5.97 24.94
CA THR A 853 -10.22 -4.66 24.36
C THR A 853 -11.71 -4.54 24.01
N THR A 854 -12.17 -3.31 23.92
CA THR A 854 -13.57 -2.92 23.65
C THR A 854 -13.67 -2.18 22.31
N ASP A 855 -14.90 -1.86 21.88
CA ASP A 855 -15.09 -0.92 20.76
C ASP A 855 -14.84 0.51 21.25
N THR A 856 -13.74 1.10 20.79
CA THR A 856 -13.29 2.44 21.20
C THR A 856 -13.83 3.58 20.32
N THR A 857 -14.80 3.33 19.43
CA THR A 857 -15.39 4.38 18.58
C THR A 857 -15.92 5.55 19.42
N ALA A 858 -16.66 5.25 20.49
CA ALA A 858 -17.25 6.26 21.37
C ALA A 858 -16.22 7.02 22.24
N SER A 859 -15.02 6.47 22.42
CA SER A 859 -13.94 7.07 23.20
C SER A 859 -12.91 7.79 22.32
N GLY A 860 -13.21 8.03 21.04
CA GLY A 860 -12.27 8.72 20.15
C GLY A 860 -11.13 7.84 19.67
N PHE A 861 -11.34 6.52 19.59
CA PHE A 861 -10.29 5.53 19.28
C PHE A 861 -9.11 5.61 20.27
N ALA A 862 -9.38 5.98 21.53
CA ALA A 862 -8.35 6.10 22.55
C ALA A 862 -7.64 4.76 22.80
N MET A 863 -6.33 4.81 23.07
CA MET A 863 -5.55 3.64 23.45
C MET A 863 -6.07 3.07 24.79
N GLU A 864 -6.39 1.79 24.81
CA GLU A 864 -6.72 1.10 26.05
C GLU A 864 -5.43 0.59 26.70
N THR A 865 -5.23 0.91 27.99
CA THR A 865 -4.15 0.32 28.79
C THR A 865 -4.72 -0.78 29.67
N ILE A 866 -4.35 -2.02 29.40
CA ILE A 866 -4.87 -3.21 30.07
C ILE A 866 -3.78 -3.80 30.97
N PRO A 867 -4.01 -3.93 32.29
CA PRO A 867 -3.04 -4.52 33.20
C PRO A 867 -2.75 -5.99 32.88
N VAL A 868 -1.57 -6.45 33.30
CA VAL A 868 -1.22 -7.88 33.34
C VAL A 868 -1.90 -8.51 34.54
N ARG A 869 -2.50 -9.69 34.33
CA ARG A 869 -3.14 -10.49 35.37
C ARG A 869 -2.21 -10.75 36.55
N ALA A 870 -2.77 -10.62 37.75
CA ALA A 870 -2.04 -10.79 39.01
C ALA A 870 -1.32 -12.15 39.15
N ASP A 871 -1.87 -13.25 38.60
CA ASP A 871 -1.30 -14.59 38.74
C ASP A 871 -0.07 -14.86 37.86
N VAL A 872 0.16 -14.00 36.86
CA VAL A 872 1.32 -14.07 35.95
C VAL A 872 2.19 -12.81 36.02
N ALA A 873 1.87 -11.89 36.94
CA ALA A 873 2.65 -10.68 37.16
C ALA A 873 4.09 -11.01 37.57
N GLY A 874 5.05 -10.30 36.98
CA GLY A 874 6.49 -10.51 37.22
C GLY A 874 7.11 -11.69 36.46
N GLN A 875 6.31 -12.51 35.78
CA GLN A 875 6.87 -13.51 34.85
C GLN A 875 7.48 -12.83 33.62
N THR A 876 8.50 -13.47 33.07
CA THR A 876 9.24 -12.99 31.89
C THR A 876 8.96 -13.86 30.67
N PHE A 877 8.78 -13.22 29.52
CA PHE A 877 8.47 -13.85 28.23
C PHE A 877 9.35 -13.30 27.11
N ARG A 878 9.69 -14.13 26.13
CA ARG A 878 10.43 -13.71 24.92
C ARG A 878 9.48 -13.22 23.83
N TYR A 879 8.35 -13.90 23.69
CA TYR A 879 7.36 -13.65 22.66
C TYR A 879 6.09 -13.06 23.26
N PHE A 880 5.48 -12.13 22.53
CA PHE A 880 4.15 -11.59 22.82
C PHE A 880 3.26 -11.76 21.60
N LYS A 881 2.06 -12.32 21.77
CA LYS A 881 1.07 -12.51 20.70
C LYS A 881 -0.16 -11.67 21.00
N VAL A 882 -0.61 -10.89 20.02
CA VAL A 882 -1.86 -10.13 20.07
C VAL A 882 -2.89 -10.84 19.22
N GLN A 883 -4.02 -11.23 19.82
CA GLN A 883 -5.03 -12.09 19.22
C GLN A 883 -6.43 -11.59 19.57
N VAL A 884 -7.33 -11.53 18.59
CA VAL A 884 -8.77 -11.31 18.82
C VAL A 884 -9.43 -12.65 19.15
N ASP A 885 -9.86 -12.81 20.40
CA ASP A 885 -10.51 -14.04 20.88
C ASP A 885 -12.03 -13.98 20.72
N HIS A 886 -12.64 -12.83 21.06
CA HIS A 886 -14.09 -12.63 20.96
C HIS A 886 -14.42 -11.41 20.09
N PRO A 887 -14.46 -11.57 18.75
CA PRO A 887 -14.75 -10.45 17.87
C PRO A 887 -16.10 -9.81 18.18
N GLY A 888 -16.14 -8.48 18.12
CA GLY A 888 -17.36 -7.67 18.18
C GLY A 888 -18.37 -7.92 17.05
N VAL A 889 -19.40 -7.09 16.99
CA VAL A 889 -20.44 -7.18 15.96
C VAL A 889 -19.86 -6.89 14.56
N ALA A 890 -20.31 -7.64 13.56
CA ALA A 890 -19.97 -7.41 12.15
C ALA A 890 -20.38 -6.00 11.70
N THR A 891 -19.42 -5.18 11.26
CA THR A 891 -19.68 -3.83 10.71
C THR A 891 -19.42 -3.73 9.20
N ASP A 892 -18.72 -4.71 8.62
CA ASP A 892 -18.42 -4.79 7.19
C ASP A 892 -18.29 -6.26 6.72
N PRO A 893 -18.34 -6.55 5.41
CA PRO A 893 -18.34 -7.93 4.90
C PRO A 893 -17.08 -8.74 5.21
N ALA A 894 -15.98 -8.10 5.58
CA ALA A 894 -14.72 -8.76 5.90
C ALA A 894 -14.59 -9.10 7.40
N TYR A 895 -15.51 -8.61 8.25
CA TYR A 895 -15.49 -8.83 9.70
C TYR A 895 -16.78 -9.54 10.19
N PRO A 896 -16.69 -10.59 11.05
CA PRO A 896 -15.49 -11.18 11.64
C PRO A 896 -14.64 -11.97 10.62
N GLY A 897 -13.32 -11.90 10.74
CA GLY A 897 -12.38 -12.56 9.81
C GLY A 897 -11.09 -11.77 9.51
N ILE A 898 -11.03 -10.51 9.94
CA ILE A 898 -9.84 -9.66 9.92
C ILE A 898 -9.70 -8.91 11.25
N SER A 899 -8.47 -8.52 11.59
CA SER A 899 -8.16 -7.64 12.73
C SER A 899 -7.13 -6.60 12.32
N SER A 900 -7.09 -5.46 13.01
CA SER A 900 -6.13 -4.40 12.72
C SER A 900 -5.89 -3.54 13.94
N PHE A 901 -4.63 -3.19 14.17
CA PHE A 901 -4.19 -2.41 15.33
C PHE A 901 -3.38 -1.22 14.84
N SER A 902 -3.54 -0.08 15.49
CA SER A 902 -2.67 1.07 15.26
C SER A 902 -1.48 1.01 16.19
N GLU A 903 -1.68 1.02 17.50
CA GLU A 903 -0.58 1.01 18.48
C GLU A 903 -0.57 -0.27 19.34
N PHE A 904 0.62 -0.69 19.76
CA PHE A 904 0.83 -1.78 20.71
C PHE A 904 1.99 -1.47 21.67
N HIS A 905 1.70 -0.99 22.87
CA HIS A 905 2.70 -0.59 23.85
C HIS A 905 2.90 -1.65 24.95
N ILE A 906 4.14 -1.84 25.41
CA ILE A 906 4.46 -2.75 26.52
C ILE A 906 5.07 -1.95 27.67
N GLN A 907 4.35 -1.79 28.77
CA GLN A 907 4.90 -1.18 29.98
C GLN A 907 5.57 -2.28 30.79
N GLY A 908 6.89 -2.35 30.73
CA GLY A 908 7.65 -3.46 31.33
C GLY A 908 9.14 -3.18 31.46
N GLU A 909 9.90 -4.24 31.73
CA GLU A 909 11.37 -4.24 31.75
C GLU A 909 11.89 -5.39 30.88
N ARG A 910 12.95 -5.13 30.11
CA ARG A 910 13.69 -6.14 29.36
C ARG A 910 14.84 -6.67 30.21
N HIS A 911 15.09 -7.97 30.14
CA HIS A 911 16.06 -8.70 30.95
C HIS A 911 17.02 -9.49 30.04
N GLU A 912 18.31 -9.47 30.37
CA GLU A 912 19.32 -10.32 29.72
C GLU A 912 19.32 -11.72 30.33
N MET A 913 19.11 -12.73 29.49
CA MET A 913 19.18 -14.15 29.84
C MET A 913 20.60 -14.69 29.63
N ALA A 914 20.98 -15.74 30.34
CA ALA A 914 22.25 -16.42 30.11
C ALA A 914 22.24 -17.17 28.77
N MET A 915 23.35 -17.14 28.05
CA MET A 915 23.58 -17.83 26.77
C MET A 915 24.68 -18.89 26.95
N ALA A 916 24.51 -19.75 27.96
CA ALA A 916 25.58 -20.64 28.41
C ALA A 916 25.70 -21.92 27.57
N VAL A 917 24.60 -22.42 27.00
CA VAL A 917 24.63 -23.63 26.17
C VAL A 917 25.18 -23.30 24.78
N SER A 918 26.38 -23.78 24.49
CA SER A 918 27.12 -23.55 23.25
C SER A 918 26.82 -24.59 22.16
N SER A 919 26.46 -25.81 22.55
CA SER A 919 25.99 -26.84 21.61
C SER A 919 24.86 -27.68 22.19
N LEU A 920 23.89 -28.05 21.37
CA LEU A 920 22.78 -28.95 21.67
C LEU A 920 22.48 -29.83 20.45
N SER A 921 22.41 -31.15 20.65
CA SER A 921 22.03 -32.15 19.63
C SER A 921 20.92 -33.06 20.15
N ILE A 922 20.09 -33.60 19.25
CA ILE A 922 19.03 -34.58 19.56
C ILE A 922 19.27 -35.90 18.81
N SER A 923 18.95 -37.03 19.45
CA SER A 923 19.09 -38.37 18.88
C SER A 923 18.04 -39.35 19.45
N THR A 924 17.90 -40.51 18.83
CA THR A 924 16.83 -41.50 19.10
C THR A 924 17.39 -42.92 19.27
N SER A 925 16.74 -43.73 20.11
CA SER A 925 16.97 -45.18 20.17
C SER A 925 16.46 -45.92 18.93
N ASN A 926 15.58 -45.30 18.14
CA ASN A 926 15.00 -45.92 16.95
C ASN A 926 16.09 -46.43 16.00
N PRO A 927 15.91 -47.58 15.34
CA PRO A 927 16.81 -48.03 14.28
C PRO A 927 16.97 -47.02 13.14
N ASP A 928 15.88 -46.35 12.76
CA ASP A 928 15.91 -45.20 11.85
C ASP A 928 16.26 -43.93 12.64
N LYS A 929 17.46 -43.41 12.41
CA LYS A 929 17.98 -42.24 13.14
C LYS A 929 17.30 -40.91 12.78
N SER A 930 16.41 -40.92 11.80
CA SER A 930 15.58 -39.77 11.46
C SER A 930 14.22 -39.75 12.18
N LEU A 931 13.83 -40.84 12.86
CA LEU A 931 12.50 -41.03 13.45
C LEU A 931 12.51 -41.19 14.97
N ALA A 932 11.48 -40.69 15.62
CA ALA A 932 11.19 -40.99 17.01
C ALA A 932 9.74 -41.45 17.12
N THR A 933 9.55 -42.69 17.61
CA THR A 933 8.24 -43.30 17.81
C THR A 933 7.87 -43.43 19.28
N ASN A 934 6.60 -43.61 19.59
CA ASN A 934 6.17 -43.98 20.94
C ASN A 934 6.99 -45.16 21.49
N GLY A 935 7.48 -45.04 22.72
CA GLY A 935 8.36 -46.01 23.36
C GLY A 935 9.86 -45.84 23.06
N ASP A 936 10.25 -45.04 22.05
CA ASP A 936 11.66 -44.70 21.83
C ASP A 936 12.20 -43.78 22.91
N THR A 937 13.48 -43.95 23.23
CA THR A 937 14.24 -43.01 24.06
C THR A 937 14.85 -41.92 23.19
N VAL A 938 14.41 -40.68 23.42
CA VAL A 938 15.03 -39.49 22.84
C VAL A 938 16.13 -39.00 23.78
N THR A 939 17.31 -38.72 23.22
CA THR A 939 18.50 -38.28 23.95
C THR A 939 18.98 -36.92 23.45
N PHE A 940 19.16 -35.98 24.38
CA PHE A 940 19.76 -34.68 24.16
C PHE A 940 21.17 -34.66 24.75
N ASN A 941 22.14 -34.17 23.99
CA ASN A 941 23.49 -33.87 24.48
C ASN A 941 23.72 -32.37 24.38
N ALA A 942 24.10 -31.74 25.48
CA ALA A 942 24.36 -30.32 25.57
C ALA A 942 25.75 -30.02 26.15
N VAL A 943 26.42 -29.00 25.64
CA VAL A 943 27.71 -28.49 26.14
C VAL A 943 27.57 -27.02 26.47
N ALA A 944 27.85 -26.65 27.72
CA ALA A 944 27.86 -25.28 28.18
C ALA A 944 29.27 -24.65 28.14
N ASN A 945 29.37 -23.34 27.95
CA ASN A 945 30.63 -22.58 28.04
C ASN A 945 31.00 -22.20 29.49
N GLU A 946 30.07 -22.40 30.42
CA GLU A 946 30.25 -22.23 31.87
C GLU A 946 29.40 -23.26 32.62
N PRO A 947 29.77 -23.65 33.87
CA PRO A 947 29.02 -24.67 34.60
C PRO A 947 27.57 -24.28 34.86
N LEU A 948 26.64 -25.21 34.66
CA LEU A 948 25.22 -25.09 34.97
C LEU A 948 24.90 -25.73 36.31
N SER A 949 24.03 -25.09 37.11
CA SER A 949 23.46 -25.71 38.32
C SER A 949 22.31 -26.66 37.99
N GLU A 950 21.59 -26.39 36.90
CA GLU A 950 20.42 -27.17 36.46
C GLU A 950 20.27 -27.12 34.94
N LEU A 951 19.83 -28.23 34.35
CA LEU A 951 19.36 -28.32 32.97
C LEU A 951 18.09 -29.17 32.95
N LYS A 952 16.98 -28.57 32.48
CA LYS A 952 15.68 -29.21 32.38
C LYS A 952 15.29 -29.31 30.91
N VAL A 953 15.07 -30.54 30.45
CA VAL A 953 14.56 -30.81 29.10
C VAL A 953 13.15 -31.39 29.20
N VAL A 954 12.23 -30.81 28.44
CA VAL A 954 10.89 -31.37 28.23
C VAL A 954 10.74 -31.67 26.74
N VAL A 955 10.35 -32.89 26.40
CA VAL A 955 10.14 -33.34 25.02
C VAL A 955 8.76 -33.98 24.90
N GLU A 956 7.93 -33.47 23.99
CA GLU A 956 6.55 -33.95 23.80
C GLU A 956 5.74 -34.03 25.12
N GLY A 957 5.93 -33.04 26.01
CA GLY A 957 5.30 -32.98 27.32
C GLY A 957 5.93 -33.88 28.40
N GLN A 958 6.90 -34.73 28.05
CA GLN A 958 7.62 -35.59 28.99
C GLN A 958 8.90 -34.94 29.50
N ALA A 959 9.09 -34.93 30.82
CA ALA A 959 10.34 -34.48 31.43
C ALA A 959 11.45 -35.52 31.20
N ALA A 960 12.58 -35.07 30.67
CA ALA A 960 13.77 -35.90 30.53
C ALA A 960 14.61 -35.92 31.81
N ILE A 961 15.26 -37.05 32.07
CA ILE A 961 16.23 -37.16 33.16
C ILE A 961 17.55 -36.61 32.66
N ALA A 962 17.94 -35.44 33.16
CA ALA A 962 19.20 -34.78 32.85
C ALA A 962 20.28 -35.13 33.88
N THR A 963 21.49 -35.41 33.39
CA THR A 963 22.66 -35.78 34.21
C THR A 963 23.92 -35.09 33.68
N SER A 964 24.79 -34.67 34.60
CA SER A 964 26.12 -34.14 34.31
C SER A 964 27.07 -34.41 35.47
N ALA A 965 28.35 -34.66 35.15
CA ALA A 965 29.40 -34.87 36.14
C ALA A 965 30.19 -33.59 36.46
N ASP A 966 30.22 -32.64 35.54
CA ASP A 966 31.05 -31.43 35.59
C ASP A 966 30.24 -30.13 35.47
N GLY A 967 28.91 -30.23 35.30
CA GLY A 967 28.03 -29.10 35.05
C GLY A 967 28.18 -28.49 33.65
N ILE A 968 29.08 -29.01 32.81
CA ILE A 968 29.40 -28.51 31.47
C ILE A 968 28.80 -29.43 30.40
N ASN A 969 29.03 -30.74 30.53
CA ASN A 969 28.59 -31.76 29.61
C ASN A 969 27.33 -32.43 30.18
N TRP A 970 26.19 -32.20 29.53
CA TRP A 970 24.90 -32.70 29.98
C TRP A 970 24.35 -33.72 28.99
N LYS A 971 23.78 -34.79 29.55
CA LYS A 971 22.98 -35.78 28.82
C LYS A 971 21.59 -35.84 29.44
N ALA A 972 20.55 -35.61 28.64
CA ALA A 972 19.16 -35.74 29.05
C ALA A 972 18.42 -36.78 28.21
N THR A 973 17.68 -37.69 28.86
CA THR A 973 16.94 -38.76 28.17
C THR A 973 15.49 -38.85 28.63
N ALA A 974 14.56 -38.99 27.69
CA ALA A 974 13.15 -39.27 27.96
C ALA A 974 12.64 -40.38 27.03
N GLN A 975 11.77 -41.23 27.54
CA GLN A 975 11.02 -42.17 26.71
C GLN A 975 9.75 -41.48 26.20
N LEU A 976 9.48 -41.57 24.90
CA LEU A 976 8.26 -41.02 24.33
C LEU A 976 7.02 -41.81 24.79
N PRO A 977 5.92 -41.12 25.13
CA PRO A 977 4.73 -41.77 25.66
C PRO A 977 4.00 -42.57 24.56
N ASN A 978 3.10 -43.48 24.96
CA ASN A 978 2.37 -44.32 24.01
C ASN A 978 1.42 -43.52 23.10
N ASP A 979 0.91 -42.41 23.59
CA ASP A 979 0.00 -41.48 22.92
C ASP A 979 0.73 -40.27 22.30
N VAL A 980 2.04 -40.40 22.04
CA VAL A 980 2.82 -39.32 21.42
C VAL A 980 2.21 -38.88 20.08
N GLY A 981 2.37 -37.59 19.76
CA GLY A 981 1.93 -37.04 18.48
C GLY A 981 2.68 -37.64 17.27
N TYR A 982 2.40 -37.15 16.07
CA TYR A 982 3.01 -37.68 14.84
C TYR A 982 2.92 -36.69 13.69
N GLY A 983 3.66 -36.96 12.62
CA GLY A 983 3.54 -36.26 11.34
C GLY A 983 4.24 -34.90 11.27
N ARG A 984 5.04 -34.56 12.28
CA ARG A 984 5.83 -33.32 12.43
C ARG A 984 7.16 -33.62 13.14
N ASP A 985 8.06 -32.65 13.25
CA ASP A 985 9.26 -32.81 14.08
C ASP A 985 8.94 -32.91 15.58
N VAL A 986 9.82 -33.60 16.31
CA VAL A 986 9.82 -33.66 17.77
C VAL A 986 9.99 -32.25 18.35
N GLN A 987 9.05 -31.87 19.21
CA GLN A 987 9.03 -30.60 19.92
C GLN A 987 9.63 -30.78 21.32
N PHE A 988 10.51 -29.85 21.68
CA PHE A 988 11.14 -29.82 22.99
C PHE A 988 11.44 -28.40 23.44
N THR A 989 11.68 -28.26 24.75
CA THR A 989 12.29 -27.10 25.38
C THR A 989 13.49 -27.54 26.22
N VAL A 990 14.53 -26.70 26.24
CA VAL A 990 15.64 -26.82 27.21
C VAL A 990 15.70 -25.51 27.99
N ASP A 991 15.45 -25.59 29.29
CA ASP A 991 15.63 -24.51 30.25
C ASP A 991 16.85 -24.84 31.14
N TYR A 992 17.58 -23.83 31.59
CA TYR A 992 18.76 -24.03 32.43
C TYR A 992 19.02 -22.85 33.35
N GLN A 993 19.85 -23.07 34.37
CA GLN A 993 20.40 -22.05 35.25
C GLN A 993 21.91 -22.20 35.33
N THR A 994 22.64 -21.08 35.24
CA THR A 994 24.10 -21.08 35.43
C THR A 994 24.43 -21.35 36.89
N ALA A 995 25.65 -21.81 37.18
CA ALA A 995 26.11 -21.98 38.56
C ALA A 995 26.11 -20.66 39.37
N SER A 996 26.15 -19.51 38.69
CA SER A 996 25.99 -18.17 39.29
C SER A 996 24.53 -17.76 39.56
N GLY A 997 23.56 -18.63 39.24
CA GLY A 997 22.13 -18.41 39.48
C GLY A 997 21.39 -17.66 38.36
N LYS A 998 22.05 -17.33 37.24
CA LYS A 998 21.42 -16.63 36.11
C LYS A 998 20.56 -17.59 35.30
N THR A 999 19.30 -17.20 35.04
CA THR A 999 18.38 -17.99 34.21
C THR A 999 18.82 -17.96 32.74
N GLY A 1000 18.85 -19.13 32.11
CA GLY A 1000 19.15 -19.31 30.70
C GLY A 1000 18.03 -18.88 29.77
N THR A 1001 18.36 -18.60 28.51
CA THR A 1001 17.34 -18.54 27.46
C THR A 1001 16.75 -19.94 27.26
N THR A 1002 15.43 -20.02 27.08
CA THR A 1002 14.78 -21.27 26.66
C THR A 1002 15.23 -21.60 25.23
N ILE A 1003 15.66 -22.85 25.01
CA ILE A 1003 16.10 -23.35 23.71
C ILE A 1003 15.03 -24.29 23.15
N THR A 1004 14.66 -24.09 21.89
CA THR A 1004 13.58 -24.82 21.21
C THR A 1004 14.01 -25.49 19.90
N ALA A 1005 15.29 -25.37 19.57
CA ALA A 1005 15.94 -25.93 18.40
C ALA A 1005 17.38 -26.33 18.75
N THR A 1006 17.91 -27.33 18.06
CA THR A 1006 19.29 -27.80 18.23
C THR A 1006 20.27 -26.83 17.55
N THR A 1007 21.51 -26.77 18.05
CA THR A 1007 22.53 -25.88 17.47
C THR A 1007 23.20 -26.50 16.24
N ASP A 1008 23.16 -27.84 16.12
CA ASP A 1008 23.71 -28.58 14.99
C ASP A 1008 22.67 -28.88 13.89
N ASN A 1009 21.44 -28.37 14.06
CA ASN A 1009 20.28 -28.62 13.21
C ASN A 1009 19.81 -30.09 13.15
N SER A 1010 20.22 -30.93 14.10
CA SER A 1010 19.64 -32.27 14.26
C SER A 1010 18.14 -32.18 14.59
N ARG A 1011 17.34 -32.98 13.89
CA ARG A 1011 15.87 -33.08 14.06
C ARG A 1011 15.43 -34.53 13.97
N LEU A 1012 14.33 -34.85 14.63
CA LEU A 1012 13.69 -36.17 14.58
C LEU A 1012 12.26 -35.98 14.14
N ALA A 1013 11.84 -36.69 13.09
CA ALA A 1013 10.44 -36.76 12.72
C ALA A 1013 9.70 -37.63 13.74
N LEU A 1014 8.62 -37.10 14.30
CA LEU A 1014 7.82 -37.78 15.29
C LEU A 1014 6.75 -38.64 14.61
N TRP A 1015 6.59 -39.87 15.08
CA TRP A 1015 5.56 -40.79 14.60
C TRP A 1015 4.94 -41.60 15.74
N ASN A 1016 3.71 -42.08 15.55
CA ASN A 1016 3.06 -42.99 16.50
C ASN A 1016 2.76 -44.29 15.76
N THR A 1017 3.23 -45.41 16.30
CA THR A 1017 3.13 -46.74 15.69
C THR A 1017 1.69 -47.26 15.59
N ALA A 1018 0.74 -46.69 16.34
CA ALA A 1018 -0.68 -46.98 16.20
C ALA A 1018 -1.34 -46.32 14.98
N ILE A 1019 -0.60 -45.48 14.23
CA ILE A 1019 -1.10 -44.78 13.05
C ILE A 1019 -0.71 -45.52 11.78
N GLN A 1020 -1.71 -45.92 11.01
CA GLN A 1020 -1.57 -46.58 9.72
C GLN A 1020 -1.88 -45.60 8.58
N ARG A 1021 -1.12 -45.74 7.48
CA ARG A 1021 -1.39 -45.04 6.22
C ARG A 1021 -2.37 -45.86 5.40
N VAL A 1022 -3.43 -45.22 4.90
CA VAL A 1022 -4.25 -45.85 3.86
C VAL A 1022 -3.47 -45.86 2.55
N PRO A 1023 -3.24 -47.04 1.94
CA PRO A 1023 -2.51 -47.11 0.69
C PRO A 1023 -3.30 -46.39 -0.41
N VAL A 1024 -2.66 -45.49 -1.14
CA VAL A 1024 -3.18 -44.94 -2.40
C VAL A 1024 -2.29 -45.45 -3.52
N VAL A 1025 -2.89 -46.09 -4.54
CA VAL A 1025 -2.13 -46.58 -5.69
C VAL A 1025 -2.41 -45.74 -6.92
N GLN A 1026 -1.43 -45.67 -7.83
CA GLN A 1026 -1.47 -44.83 -9.02
C GLN A 1026 -2.72 -45.05 -9.90
N GLY A 1027 -3.20 -46.29 -9.97
CA GLY A 1027 -4.41 -46.64 -10.72
C GLY A 1027 -5.69 -45.96 -10.23
N TRP A 1028 -5.73 -45.46 -9.00
CA TRP A 1028 -6.92 -44.86 -8.39
C TRP A 1028 -7.04 -43.36 -8.60
N VAL A 1029 -5.94 -42.69 -8.98
CA VAL A 1029 -5.88 -41.23 -8.94
C VAL A 1029 -6.08 -40.58 -10.30
N ASN A 1030 -6.74 -39.43 -10.33
CA ASN A 1030 -6.91 -38.64 -11.56
C ASN A 1030 -7.06 -37.15 -11.24
N ALA A 1031 -6.49 -36.27 -12.07
CA ALA A 1031 -6.59 -34.82 -11.93
C ALA A 1031 -7.57 -34.21 -12.92
N SER A 1032 -8.08 -33.02 -12.61
CA SER A 1032 -8.96 -32.25 -13.51
C SER A 1032 -8.29 -31.85 -14.82
N THR A 1033 -6.96 -31.72 -14.83
CA THR A 1033 -6.17 -31.30 -15.99
C THR A 1033 -4.80 -32.00 -16.02
N ARG A 1034 -4.14 -31.96 -17.19
CA ARG A 1034 -2.72 -32.31 -17.31
C ARG A 1034 -1.87 -31.32 -16.51
N ALA A 1035 -0.64 -31.71 -16.16
CA ALA A 1035 0.26 -30.80 -15.45
C ALA A 1035 0.60 -29.59 -16.35
N TRP A 1036 0.61 -28.36 -15.80
CA TRP A 1036 1.14 -27.18 -16.49
C TRP A 1036 2.50 -27.50 -17.12
N PRO A 1037 2.77 -27.14 -18.41
CA PRO A 1037 1.98 -26.26 -19.29
C PRO A 1037 0.92 -26.98 -20.14
N GLY A 1038 0.49 -28.18 -19.75
CA GLY A 1038 -0.47 -29.02 -20.49
C GLY A 1038 0.14 -30.34 -21.01
N THR A 1039 1.27 -30.76 -20.44
CA THR A 1039 2.03 -31.97 -20.86
C THR A 1039 1.73 -33.18 -19.96
N GLY A 1040 1.95 -34.39 -20.49
CA GLY A 1040 1.70 -35.64 -19.77
C GLY A 1040 0.21 -36.00 -19.69
N THR A 1041 -0.15 -36.86 -18.74
CA THR A 1041 -1.51 -37.33 -18.49
C THR A 1041 -2.07 -36.72 -17.19
N THR A 1042 -3.40 -36.76 -17.04
CA THR A 1042 -4.09 -36.31 -15.82
C THR A 1042 -3.79 -37.23 -14.63
N GLN A 1043 -3.58 -38.53 -14.88
CA GLN A 1043 -3.19 -39.50 -13.86
C GLN A 1043 -1.76 -39.27 -13.36
N GLU A 1044 -0.80 -39.00 -14.25
CA GLU A 1044 0.57 -38.63 -13.85
C GLU A 1044 0.58 -37.33 -13.03
N ASN A 1045 -0.25 -36.34 -13.39
CA ASN A 1045 -0.37 -35.12 -12.60
C ASN A 1045 -0.91 -35.40 -11.19
N ALA A 1046 -1.98 -36.19 -11.08
CA ALA A 1046 -2.56 -36.60 -9.80
C ALA A 1046 -1.62 -37.45 -8.94
N TRP A 1047 -0.84 -38.34 -9.56
CA TRP A 1047 0.06 -39.24 -8.83
C TRP A 1047 1.16 -38.51 -8.07
N LYS A 1048 1.59 -37.35 -8.57
CA LYS A 1048 2.54 -36.47 -7.88
C LYS A 1048 2.05 -35.93 -6.52
N MET A 1049 0.79 -36.16 -6.15
CA MET A 1049 0.25 -35.81 -4.83
C MET A 1049 0.33 -36.99 -3.84
N PHE A 1050 0.67 -38.19 -4.32
CA PHE A 1050 0.63 -39.44 -3.54
C PHE A 1050 1.86 -40.32 -3.80
N ASP A 1051 2.93 -39.78 -4.41
CA ASP A 1051 4.13 -40.53 -4.78
C ASP A 1051 5.20 -40.55 -3.68
N HIS A 1052 4.88 -40.03 -2.50
CA HIS A 1052 5.74 -39.92 -1.33
C HIS A 1052 7.04 -39.16 -1.63
N ASN A 1053 6.98 -38.19 -2.53
CA ASN A 1053 8.08 -37.36 -2.94
C ASN A 1053 7.70 -35.87 -2.84
N THR A 1054 8.14 -35.23 -1.76
CA THR A 1054 7.87 -33.81 -1.49
C THR A 1054 8.49 -32.83 -2.50
N THR A 1055 9.26 -33.32 -3.48
CA THR A 1055 9.82 -32.51 -4.58
C THR A 1055 8.97 -32.54 -5.84
N THR A 1056 8.03 -33.47 -5.96
CA THR A 1056 6.98 -33.52 -7.00
C THR A 1056 5.71 -32.86 -6.48
N TYR A 1057 4.85 -32.40 -7.39
CA TYR A 1057 3.60 -31.73 -7.04
C TYR A 1057 2.61 -31.74 -8.18
N THR A 1058 1.32 -31.74 -7.83
CA THR A 1058 0.24 -31.45 -8.78
C THR A 1058 0.31 -29.98 -9.20
N ASP A 1059 0.13 -29.66 -10.48
CA ASP A 1059 0.00 -28.26 -10.94
C ASP A 1059 -1.01 -28.22 -12.09
N THR A 1060 -2.27 -27.93 -11.77
CA THR A 1060 -3.33 -27.92 -12.78
C THR A 1060 -3.19 -26.72 -13.72
N THR A 1061 -3.61 -26.86 -14.99
CA THR A 1061 -3.56 -25.76 -15.97
C THR A 1061 -4.61 -24.68 -15.73
N THR A 1062 -5.52 -24.89 -14.77
CA THR A 1062 -6.58 -23.95 -14.37
C THR A 1062 -6.37 -23.55 -12.92
N ALA A 1063 -6.71 -22.31 -12.57
CA ALA A 1063 -6.53 -21.81 -11.20
C ALA A 1063 -7.33 -22.63 -10.17
N ASN A 1064 -8.49 -23.13 -10.61
CA ASN A 1064 -9.34 -24.02 -9.83
C ASN A 1064 -9.28 -25.42 -10.43
N GLY A 1065 -9.15 -26.45 -9.60
CA GLY A 1065 -8.90 -27.82 -10.04
C GLY A 1065 -9.17 -28.84 -8.95
N TRP A 1066 -9.00 -30.11 -9.30
CA TRP A 1066 -9.18 -31.20 -8.33
C TRP A 1066 -8.30 -32.40 -8.64
N VAL A 1067 -8.03 -33.21 -7.62
CA VAL A 1067 -7.48 -34.56 -7.72
C VAL A 1067 -8.41 -35.52 -7.00
N THR A 1068 -8.87 -36.57 -7.69
CA THR A 1068 -9.71 -37.63 -7.11
C THR A 1068 -8.89 -38.87 -6.80
N VAL A 1069 -9.24 -39.58 -5.73
CA VAL A 1069 -8.79 -40.95 -5.43
C VAL A 1069 -10.02 -41.85 -5.45
N LYS A 1070 -10.05 -42.81 -6.38
CA LYS A 1070 -11.15 -43.75 -6.59
C LYS A 1070 -10.62 -45.19 -6.59
N PRO A 1071 -10.63 -45.87 -5.43
CA PRO A 1071 -10.30 -47.28 -5.34
C PRO A 1071 -11.12 -48.17 -6.28
N THR A 1072 -10.47 -49.20 -6.84
CA THR A 1072 -11.07 -50.14 -7.79
C THR A 1072 -11.29 -51.54 -7.20
N ASP A 1073 -10.83 -51.79 -5.98
CA ASP A 1073 -10.74 -53.11 -5.35
C ASP A 1073 -11.52 -53.21 -4.02
N ALA A 1074 -12.64 -52.48 -3.94
CA ALA A 1074 -13.49 -52.34 -2.75
C ALA A 1074 -12.81 -51.69 -1.53
N THR A 1075 -11.55 -51.27 -1.64
CA THR A 1075 -10.89 -50.44 -0.62
C THR A 1075 -11.67 -49.15 -0.40
N ARG A 1076 -11.78 -48.73 0.85
CA ARG A 1076 -12.41 -47.46 1.25
C ARG A 1076 -11.35 -46.55 1.84
N ILE A 1077 -11.46 -45.26 1.59
CA ILE A 1077 -10.53 -44.26 2.13
C ILE A 1077 -11.01 -43.88 3.52
N THR A 1078 -10.37 -44.47 4.52
CA THR A 1078 -10.61 -44.16 5.93
C THR A 1078 -9.56 -43.21 6.48
N ALA A 1079 -9.96 -42.16 7.18
CA ALA A 1079 -8.99 -41.26 7.79
C ALA A 1079 -9.51 -40.71 9.12
N ASP A 1080 -8.65 -40.73 10.13
CA ASP A 1080 -8.79 -39.87 11.30
C ASP A 1080 -8.03 -38.56 11.10
N ILE A 1081 -7.00 -38.57 10.23
CA ILE A 1081 -6.16 -37.43 9.88
C ILE A 1081 -5.87 -37.39 8.40
N VAL A 1082 -5.78 -36.17 7.86
CA VAL A 1082 -5.15 -35.93 6.56
C VAL A 1082 -3.84 -35.19 6.79
N ARG A 1083 -2.75 -35.70 6.23
CA ARG A 1083 -1.45 -35.04 6.24
C ARG A 1083 -1.18 -34.44 4.87
N VAL A 1084 -0.63 -33.23 4.81
CA VAL A 1084 -0.41 -32.49 3.57
C VAL A 1084 0.99 -31.90 3.57
N TYR A 1085 1.67 -31.97 2.43
CA TYR A 1085 2.89 -31.20 2.16
C TYR A 1085 2.62 -30.20 1.02
N PRO A 1086 2.78 -28.88 1.25
CA PRO A 1086 2.55 -27.89 0.22
C PRO A 1086 3.74 -27.81 -0.75
N ARG A 1087 3.51 -27.35 -1.98
CA ARG A 1087 4.62 -27.15 -2.93
C ARG A 1087 5.64 -26.15 -2.38
N ALA A 1088 6.91 -26.56 -2.37
CA ALA A 1088 8.02 -25.68 -2.05
C ALA A 1088 8.05 -24.46 -3.01
N GLY A 1089 8.12 -23.25 -2.43
CA GLY A 1089 8.10 -21.97 -3.16
C GLY A 1089 6.71 -21.36 -3.38
N PHE A 1090 5.62 -22.12 -3.17
CA PHE A 1090 4.24 -21.63 -3.31
C PHE A 1090 3.35 -22.12 -2.17
N VAL A 1091 3.88 -22.11 -0.95
CA VAL A 1091 3.27 -22.75 0.23
C VAL A 1091 1.82 -22.32 0.47
N THR A 1092 1.55 -21.02 0.37
CA THR A 1092 0.23 -20.45 0.70
C THR A 1092 -0.86 -20.87 -0.29
N ARG A 1093 -0.52 -21.41 -1.47
CA ARG A 1093 -1.51 -21.88 -2.46
C ARG A 1093 -2.29 -23.11 -2.02
N GLY A 1094 -1.87 -23.82 -0.98
CA GLY A 1094 -2.69 -24.90 -0.44
C GLY A 1094 -3.72 -24.44 0.59
N ASN A 1095 -3.62 -23.21 1.12
CA ASN A 1095 -4.60 -22.68 2.08
C ASN A 1095 -5.90 -22.32 1.36
N GLY A 1096 -7.02 -22.89 1.79
CA GLY A 1096 -8.33 -22.79 1.14
C GLY A 1096 -8.72 -24.03 0.34
N THR A 1097 -7.79 -24.96 0.10
CA THR A 1097 -8.07 -26.23 -0.59
C THR A 1097 -8.87 -27.14 0.35
N VAL A 1098 -9.92 -27.78 -0.16
CA VAL A 1098 -10.81 -28.64 0.62
C VAL A 1098 -10.62 -30.11 0.26
N VAL A 1099 -10.82 -31.00 1.22
CA VAL A 1099 -10.88 -32.44 1.01
C VAL A 1099 -12.30 -32.92 1.24
N GLN A 1100 -12.82 -33.66 0.26
CA GLN A 1100 -14.21 -34.09 0.22
C GLN A 1100 -14.33 -35.59 -0.03
N GLY A 1101 -15.38 -36.19 0.52
CA GLY A 1101 -15.68 -37.61 0.37
C GLY A 1101 -16.99 -37.86 -0.36
N SER A 1102 -17.10 -39.02 -1.00
CA SER A 1102 -18.32 -39.48 -1.69
C SER A 1102 -18.50 -40.99 -1.57
N ASN A 1103 -19.76 -41.41 -1.42
CA ASN A 1103 -20.19 -42.83 -1.38
C ASN A 1103 -21.12 -43.21 -2.54
N ASP A 1104 -21.45 -42.28 -3.44
CA ASP A 1104 -22.42 -42.47 -4.52
C ASP A 1104 -21.78 -42.34 -5.91
N GLY A 1105 -20.48 -42.60 -6.01
CA GLY A 1105 -19.73 -42.50 -7.26
C GLY A 1105 -19.39 -41.05 -7.67
N GLY A 1106 -19.59 -40.07 -6.79
CA GLY A 1106 -19.20 -38.68 -7.00
C GLY A 1106 -20.34 -37.78 -7.44
N ALA A 1107 -21.58 -38.25 -7.30
CA ALA A 1107 -22.78 -37.45 -7.53
C ALA A 1107 -22.94 -36.41 -6.41
N THR A 1108 -22.60 -36.76 -5.17
CA THR A 1108 -22.53 -35.83 -4.04
C THR A 1108 -21.15 -35.87 -3.38
N TRP A 1109 -20.72 -34.72 -2.88
CA TRP A 1109 -19.44 -34.53 -2.20
C TRP A 1109 -19.64 -33.80 -0.88
N GLN A 1110 -19.06 -34.34 0.19
CA GLN A 1110 -19.10 -33.74 1.51
C GLN A 1110 -17.70 -33.29 1.92
N THR A 1111 -17.52 -31.99 2.17
CA THR A 1111 -16.28 -31.46 2.75
C THR A 1111 -16.12 -31.96 4.17
N PHE A 1112 -14.98 -32.60 4.45
CA PHE A 1112 -14.59 -33.00 5.80
C PHE A 1112 -13.30 -32.34 6.28
N LEU A 1113 -12.56 -31.65 5.39
CA LEU A 1113 -11.41 -30.83 5.74
C LEU A 1113 -11.31 -29.60 4.84
N THR A 1114 -10.97 -28.45 5.42
CA THR A 1114 -10.47 -27.27 4.72
C THR A 1114 -9.05 -27.01 5.20
N ILE A 1115 -8.08 -27.00 4.29
CA ILE A 1115 -6.67 -26.81 4.60
C ILE A 1115 -6.43 -25.33 4.88
N THR A 1116 -5.82 -25.01 6.02
CA THR A 1116 -5.46 -23.64 6.42
C THR A 1116 -4.14 -23.65 7.21
N GLY A 1117 -3.55 -22.47 7.41
CA GLY A 1117 -2.40 -22.30 8.31
C GLY A 1117 -1.02 -22.71 7.75
N MET A 1118 -0.91 -23.04 6.47
CA MET A 1118 0.39 -23.36 5.86
C MET A 1118 1.21 -22.11 5.59
N SER A 1119 2.47 -22.11 6.07
CA SER A 1119 3.39 -20.97 6.05
C SER A 1119 4.83 -21.34 5.66
N ALA A 1120 5.21 -22.62 5.76
CA ALA A 1120 6.48 -23.17 5.30
C ALA A 1120 6.29 -24.45 4.46
N ALA A 1121 7.34 -24.85 3.73
CA ALA A 1121 7.38 -26.14 3.05
C ALA A 1121 7.68 -27.24 4.08
N ASP A 1122 6.65 -27.65 4.80
CA ASP A 1122 6.72 -28.64 5.87
C ASP A 1122 5.46 -29.53 5.84
N TRP A 1123 5.48 -30.62 6.58
CA TRP A 1123 4.31 -31.48 6.75
C TRP A 1123 3.32 -30.87 7.73
N TYR A 1124 2.06 -30.79 7.30
CA TYR A 1124 0.93 -30.36 8.11
C TYR A 1124 0.00 -31.54 8.36
N ALA A 1125 -0.40 -31.78 9.60
CA ALA A 1125 -1.36 -32.82 9.95
C ALA A 1125 -2.68 -32.18 10.42
N PHE A 1126 -3.78 -32.59 9.82
CA PHE A 1126 -5.12 -32.12 10.14
C PHE A 1126 -5.94 -33.24 10.76
N SER A 1127 -6.16 -33.17 12.07
CA SER A 1127 -7.07 -34.07 12.78
C SER A 1127 -8.51 -33.81 12.39
N LEU A 1128 -9.22 -34.88 12.03
CA LEU A 1128 -10.63 -34.83 11.70
C LEU A 1128 -11.45 -34.99 12.98
N PRO A 1129 -12.59 -34.29 13.11
CA PRO A 1129 -13.44 -34.37 14.30
C PRO A 1129 -14.04 -35.76 14.53
N GLN A 1130 -14.08 -36.59 13.48
CA GLN A 1130 -14.49 -37.99 13.51
C GLN A 1130 -13.82 -38.73 12.35
N ARG A 1131 -13.68 -40.05 12.48
CA ARG A 1131 -13.20 -40.92 11.41
C ARG A 1131 -14.08 -40.76 10.17
N VAL A 1132 -13.47 -40.45 9.04
CA VAL A 1132 -14.14 -40.49 7.74
C VAL A 1132 -13.99 -41.86 7.10
N ASP A 1133 -15.00 -42.25 6.34
CA ASP A 1133 -15.03 -43.51 5.60
C ASP A 1133 -15.79 -43.29 4.28
N TYR A 1134 -15.05 -43.20 3.18
CA TYR A 1134 -15.61 -42.91 1.85
C TYR A 1134 -15.13 -43.90 0.77
N ALA A 1135 -16.04 -44.24 -0.16
CA ALA A 1135 -15.71 -45.06 -1.32
C ALA A 1135 -14.76 -44.34 -2.31
N GLN A 1136 -14.77 -43.00 -2.32
CA GLN A 1136 -13.82 -42.18 -3.05
C GLN A 1136 -13.69 -40.79 -2.39
N VAL A 1137 -12.55 -40.14 -2.61
CA VAL A 1137 -12.27 -38.79 -2.09
C VAL A 1137 -11.77 -37.87 -3.20
N ARG A 1138 -11.87 -36.57 -2.99
CA ARG A 1138 -11.20 -35.57 -3.84
C ARG A 1138 -10.58 -34.46 -3.02
N VAL A 1139 -9.43 -33.98 -3.48
CA VAL A 1139 -8.80 -32.73 -3.07
C VAL A 1139 -9.22 -31.67 -4.09
N LEU A 1140 -9.97 -30.67 -3.66
CA LEU A 1140 -10.60 -29.65 -4.50
C LEU A 1140 -10.06 -28.26 -4.14
N ASP A 1141 -9.63 -27.52 -5.14
CA ASP A 1141 -9.16 -26.14 -5.03
C ASP A 1141 -10.05 -25.23 -5.88
N GLU A 1142 -10.76 -24.31 -5.23
CA GLU A 1142 -11.64 -23.32 -5.87
C GLU A 1142 -11.23 -21.87 -5.58
N HIS A 1143 -10.10 -21.68 -4.90
CA HIS A 1143 -9.63 -20.36 -4.45
C HIS A 1143 -8.47 -19.81 -5.31
N GLY A 1144 -8.10 -20.53 -6.37
CA GLY A 1144 -7.05 -20.12 -7.30
C GLY A 1144 -5.66 -20.67 -6.98
N GLY A 1145 -5.57 -21.76 -6.21
CA GLY A 1145 -4.30 -22.37 -5.79
C GLY A 1145 -3.73 -23.39 -6.76
N ASN A 1146 -4.35 -23.64 -7.92
CA ASN A 1146 -3.98 -24.64 -8.93
C ASN A 1146 -3.97 -26.10 -8.42
N THR A 1147 -4.60 -26.40 -7.28
CA THR A 1147 -4.50 -27.71 -6.61
C THR A 1147 -3.04 -28.10 -6.33
N ASN A 1148 -2.23 -27.11 -5.92
CA ASN A 1148 -0.77 -27.17 -5.99
C ASN A 1148 -0.12 -27.75 -4.71
N LEU A 1149 -0.47 -29.00 -4.40
CA LEU A 1149 0.10 -29.76 -3.29
C LEU A 1149 1.16 -30.75 -3.77
N ALA A 1150 2.18 -30.94 -2.93
CA ALA A 1150 3.24 -31.93 -3.16
C ALA A 1150 2.81 -33.31 -2.64
N GLU A 1151 2.21 -33.39 -1.46
CA GLU A 1151 1.77 -34.67 -0.91
C GLU A 1151 0.46 -34.55 -0.14
N VAL A 1152 -0.33 -35.63 -0.17
CA VAL A 1152 -1.50 -35.85 0.69
C VAL A 1152 -1.49 -37.30 1.18
N GLU A 1153 -1.50 -37.50 2.49
CA GLU A 1153 -1.62 -38.83 3.13
C GLU A 1153 -2.94 -38.93 3.91
N PHE A 1154 -3.63 -40.06 3.77
CA PHE A 1154 -4.78 -40.42 4.60
C PHE A 1154 -4.32 -41.37 5.71
N LEU A 1155 -4.52 -40.96 6.96
CA LEU A 1155 -4.02 -41.67 8.14
C LEU A 1155 -5.17 -42.08 9.05
N HIS A 1156 -5.11 -43.26 9.64
CA HIS A 1156 -6.08 -43.70 10.65
C HIS A 1156 -5.39 -44.43 11.81
N HIS A 1157 -6.01 -44.40 12.99
CA HIS A 1157 -5.64 -45.23 14.13
C HIS A 1157 -6.07 -46.69 13.88
N GLU A 1158 -5.27 -47.66 14.34
CA GLU A 1158 -5.69 -49.06 14.44
C GLU A 1158 -6.84 -49.28 15.43
#